data_AF-A0A1S6JCZ6-F1
#
_entry.id   AF-A0A1S6JCZ6-F1
#
_cell.length_a   1.000
_cell.length_b   1.000
_cell.length_c   1.000
_cell.angle_alpha   90.00
_cell.angle_beta   90.00
_cell.angle_gamma   90.00
#
_symmetry.space_group_name_H-M   'P 1'
#
loop_
_entity.id
_entity.type
_entity.pdbx_description
1 polymer ?
#
loop_
_entity_poly.entity_id
_entity_poly.type
_entity_poly.pdbx_seq_one_letter_code
_entity_poly.pdbx_strand_id
1 'polypeptide(L)'
;MKARSEIASRSTRLRRGGALRTAVVRAAALLGAAPLLLLTAAPSHAVVGAPSEDAEYGFTARLLIGDHERGCSGTLISSEWLLTAASCFADDPAADLTVPAGAPRLKTVATVGGDQVRDVVELLPHGERDLVLARLAQPVRGVEPVTVATSAPAEGQELTVAGHGRTAQEWAPLEKHTGTFAVSAVNGGDLVMSGRDGASVCQGDAGGPAFRTVDGRPALVAVSSRSNQVGCFGVDTAEGTSSSAVSTRVDDVREWIAGNAVRTPVSDYDGDGRSDVGVLYDNGRQSDGSQRTGLWSFTSTGSGFGEPQREWDSKTFGNWDWSRSKTVSGDFNGDGRGDVGVLYDNGRQSDGFNRTTLWTFSGTASGFGQPVKVWDNAGSGGPSWDWSRSKVTSGDFDGDGRGDVGVLYDNGQLSDGANRSALWTFTSTGSGFGGPVRVWDSAGSFSWSWERSKVTSGDFDGDGRGDVGVLYDNGQLSDGANRSALWTFTSTGSGFGGPVRVWDSAGSFSWSWERSKVTSGDFDGDGRGDVGVLYDNGQLSDGANRSALWTLTSTGSGFGGPVRVWDSAGSFSWSWERSKVTSGDFDGDGRGDVGVLYDNGQLSDGANRSALWTLTSTGSGFGGPVRVWDSAGSISWSWARSELT
;
A
#
# COMPACT_ATOMS: atom_id res chain seq x y z
N MET A 1 -24.38 -46.17 -33.66
CA MET A 1 -23.71 -46.88 -32.55
C MET A 1 -24.48 -46.52 -31.28
N LYS A 2 -25.35 -47.35 -30.70
CA LYS A 2 -25.08 -48.53 -29.82
C LYS A 2 -23.96 -48.22 -28.78
N ALA A 3 -24.19 -48.28 -27.47
CA ALA A 3 -25.40 -48.72 -26.71
C ALA A 3 -25.60 -48.00 -25.35
N ARG A 4 -26.84 -48.10 -24.82
CA ARG A 4 -27.27 -47.70 -23.46
C ARG A 4 -27.55 -48.96 -22.60
N SER A 5 -27.42 -48.87 -21.27
CA SER A 5 -27.92 -49.78 -20.21
C SER A 5 -27.49 -49.18 -18.84
N GLU A 6 -28.17 -49.25 -17.67
CA GLU A 6 -29.57 -49.47 -17.23
C GLU A 6 -29.76 -48.87 -15.80
N ILE A 7 -30.93 -48.40 -15.36
CA ILE A 7 -31.96 -49.08 -14.51
C ILE A 7 -31.36 -49.75 -13.25
N ALA A 8 -31.78 -49.49 -11.99
CA ALA A 8 -33.16 -49.41 -11.48
C ALA A 8 -33.37 -48.49 -10.24
N SER A 9 -34.63 -48.05 -10.08
CA SER A 9 -35.20 -47.52 -8.83
C SER A 9 -36.10 -48.58 -8.18
N ARG A 10 -36.22 -48.57 -6.83
CA ARG A 10 -37.38 -49.13 -6.13
C ARG A 10 -37.87 -48.22 -5.01
N SER A 11 -39.15 -47.87 -5.11
CA SER A 11 -39.91 -47.18 -4.08
C SER A 11 -40.72 -48.17 -3.24
N THR A 12 -41.16 -47.76 -2.05
CA THR A 12 -42.37 -48.32 -1.44
C THR A 12 -43.07 -47.26 -0.57
N ARG A 13 -44.34 -46.97 -0.86
CA ARG A 13 -45.26 -46.23 0.02
C ARG A 13 -46.44 -47.15 0.37
N LEU A 14 -46.84 -47.18 1.64
CA LEU A 14 -48.19 -47.52 2.14
C LEU A 14 -48.35 -46.72 3.46
N ARG A 15 -49.25 -45.75 3.67
CA ARG A 15 -50.73 -45.58 3.55
C ARG A 15 -51.51 -45.90 4.85
N ARG A 16 -52.17 -44.84 5.38
CA ARG A 16 -53.35 -44.81 6.30
C ARG A 16 -53.10 -45.35 7.73
N GLY A 17 -53.81 -44.91 8.79
CA GLY A 17 -54.82 -43.86 8.95
C GLY A 17 -55.64 -44.04 10.26
N GLY A 18 -56.30 -42.99 10.77
CA GLY A 18 -57.09 -42.98 12.01
C GLY A 18 -56.30 -42.43 13.22
N ALA A 19 -56.64 -41.36 13.94
CA ALA A 19 -57.91 -40.80 14.44
C ALA A 19 -58.45 -41.48 15.72
N LEU A 20 -58.38 -40.80 16.87
CA LEU A 20 -59.55 -40.17 17.50
C LEU A 20 -59.19 -39.24 18.69
N ARG A 21 -60.16 -38.40 19.08
CA ARG A 21 -60.15 -37.46 20.21
C ARG A 21 -60.44 -38.15 21.54
N THR A 22 -59.88 -37.64 22.64
CA THR A 22 -60.66 -37.35 23.87
C THR A 22 -59.98 -36.30 24.75
N ALA A 23 -60.77 -35.54 25.52
CA ALA A 23 -60.29 -34.53 26.47
C ALA A 23 -60.99 -34.69 27.83
N VAL A 24 -60.22 -34.63 28.92
CA VAL A 24 -60.66 -34.51 30.33
C VAL A 24 -59.52 -33.74 31.04
N VAL A 25 -59.65 -32.45 31.38
CA VAL A 25 -60.41 -31.81 32.47
C VAL A 25 -59.79 -31.99 33.87
N ARG A 26 -59.17 -30.88 34.33
CA ARG A 26 -59.02 -30.36 35.71
C ARG A 26 -58.37 -31.21 36.82
N ALA A 27 -57.12 -30.85 37.10
CA ALA A 27 -56.66 -30.23 38.35
C ALA A 27 -57.20 -30.74 39.71
N ALA A 28 -56.27 -31.20 40.55
CA ALA A 28 -56.32 -31.07 42.00
C ALA A 28 -54.97 -30.52 42.50
N ALA A 29 -55.02 -29.52 43.39
CA ALA A 29 -53.89 -29.07 44.19
C ALA A 29 -53.70 -30.04 45.38
N LEU A 30 -52.73 -29.98 46.29
CA LEU A 30 -51.73 -28.96 46.70
C LEU A 30 -50.76 -29.72 47.65
N LEU A 31 -49.46 -29.40 47.71
CA LEU A 31 -48.60 -29.45 48.92
C LEU A 31 -47.12 -29.26 48.50
N GLY A 32 -46.38 -28.47 49.29
CA GLY A 32 -45.05 -27.99 48.90
C GLY A 32 -43.90 -28.90 49.31
N ALA A 33 -42.80 -28.77 48.57
CA ALA A 33 -41.45 -29.10 49.01
C ALA A 33 -40.55 -27.93 48.60
N ALA A 34 -39.73 -27.43 49.53
CA ALA A 34 -38.74 -26.40 49.20
C ALA A 34 -37.65 -27.02 48.30
N PRO A 35 -37.24 -26.37 47.20
CA PRO A 35 -36.09 -26.84 46.44
C PRO A 35 -34.83 -26.65 47.30
N LEU A 36 -34.11 -27.75 47.55
CA LEU A 36 -32.70 -27.65 47.94
C LEU A 36 -31.98 -26.88 46.84
N LEU A 37 -31.42 -25.71 47.16
CA LEU A 37 -30.35 -25.14 46.35
C LEU A 37 -29.13 -26.06 46.48
N LEU A 38 -29.06 -27.06 45.61
CA LEU A 38 -27.79 -27.66 45.23
C LEU A 38 -27.03 -26.59 44.46
N LEU A 39 -26.16 -25.85 45.15
CA LEU A 39 -25.10 -25.11 44.48
C LEU A 39 -24.16 -26.15 43.84
N THR A 40 -24.47 -26.54 42.61
CA THR A 40 -23.45 -27.05 41.70
C THR A 40 -22.52 -25.89 41.44
N ALA A 41 -21.41 -25.83 42.19
CA ALA A 41 -20.27 -25.04 41.79
C ALA A 41 -19.89 -25.53 40.38
N ALA A 42 -20.15 -24.71 39.37
CA ALA A 42 -19.52 -24.92 38.07
C ALA A 42 -18.01 -24.93 38.32
N PRO A 43 -17.24 -25.84 37.70
CA PRO A 43 -15.80 -25.76 37.78
C PRO A 43 -15.38 -24.36 37.30
N SER A 44 -14.55 -23.67 38.08
CA SER A 44 -13.95 -22.42 37.65
C SER A 44 -13.04 -22.73 36.46
N HIS A 45 -13.54 -22.52 35.25
CA HIS A 45 -12.70 -22.53 34.06
C HIS A 45 -11.77 -21.32 34.16
N ALA A 46 -10.51 -21.59 34.51
CA ALA A 46 -9.44 -20.60 34.43
C ALA A 46 -9.21 -20.27 32.95
N VAL A 47 -9.34 -19.00 32.58
CA VAL A 47 -9.18 -18.54 31.19
C VAL A 47 -7.88 -17.75 31.09
N VAL A 48 -6.80 -18.46 30.75
CA VAL A 48 -5.60 -17.84 30.14
C VAL A 48 -5.76 -17.99 28.63
N GLY A 49 -6.72 -17.23 28.08
CA GLY A 49 -7.10 -17.18 26.68
C GLY A 49 -7.79 -18.46 26.13
N ALA A 50 -8.95 -18.30 25.51
CA ALA A 50 -9.35 -19.23 24.45
C ALA A 50 -8.63 -18.82 23.16
N PRO A 51 -8.32 -19.76 22.23
CA PRO A 51 -7.86 -19.40 20.89
C PRO A 51 -8.83 -18.41 20.24
N SER A 52 -8.29 -17.29 19.77
CA SER A 52 -9.09 -16.22 19.16
C SER A 52 -9.03 -16.34 17.64
N GLU A 53 -10.03 -17.02 17.06
CA GLU A 53 -10.27 -17.06 15.61
C GLU A 53 -10.74 -15.70 15.06
N ASP A 54 -10.92 -14.67 15.90
CA ASP A 54 -11.36 -13.34 15.46
C ASP A 54 -10.36 -12.72 14.48
N ALA A 55 -10.79 -12.54 13.24
CA ALA A 55 -10.05 -11.75 12.24
C ALA A 55 -9.84 -10.29 12.70
N GLU A 56 -10.65 -9.81 13.64
CA GLU A 56 -10.65 -8.44 14.19
C GLU A 56 -9.28 -7.97 14.73
N TYR A 57 -8.40 -8.90 15.16
CA TYR A 57 -7.06 -8.57 15.68
C TYR A 57 -5.91 -9.13 14.82
N GLY A 58 -6.11 -9.22 13.51
CA GLY A 58 -5.12 -9.73 12.55
C GLY A 58 -3.78 -8.98 12.52
N PHE A 59 -3.74 -7.74 13.03
CA PHE A 59 -2.50 -6.96 13.24
C PHE A 59 -1.59 -7.54 14.33
N THR A 60 -2.05 -8.52 15.12
CA THR A 60 -1.19 -9.26 16.05
C THR A 60 -0.32 -10.23 15.26
N ALA A 61 0.99 -10.05 15.32
CA ALA A 61 1.97 -10.87 14.63
C ALA A 61 2.62 -11.89 15.58
N ARG A 62 3.01 -13.05 15.03
CA ARG A 62 3.90 -14.03 15.66
C ARG A 62 5.31 -13.89 15.09
N LEU A 63 6.32 -13.76 15.94
CA LEU A 63 7.73 -13.69 15.55
C LEU A 63 8.47 -14.97 15.95
N LEU A 64 9.15 -15.58 14.98
CA LEU A 64 10.14 -16.64 15.20
C LEU A 64 11.53 -16.08 14.92
N ILE A 65 12.40 -16.08 15.92
CA ILE A 65 13.76 -15.51 15.86
C ILE A 65 14.77 -16.64 16.00
N GLY A 66 15.71 -16.74 15.05
CA GLY A 66 16.86 -17.65 15.11
C GLY A 66 16.49 -19.13 15.09
N ASP A 67 15.81 -19.61 14.06
CA ASP A 67 15.36 -21.02 13.93
C ASP A 67 14.80 -21.61 15.26
N HIS A 68 13.80 -20.93 15.80
CA HIS A 68 13.11 -21.28 17.05
C HIS A 68 13.89 -21.04 18.35
N GLU A 69 15.04 -20.33 18.34
CA GLU A 69 15.73 -19.86 19.55
C GLU A 69 14.85 -18.97 20.44
N ARG A 70 14.03 -18.09 19.85
CA ARG A 70 13.08 -17.24 20.59
C ARG A 70 11.76 -17.09 19.83
N GLY A 71 10.66 -17.20 20.57
CA GLY A 71 9.33 -16.79 20.12
C GLY A 71 8.99 -15.44 20.75
N CYS A 72 8.42 -14.54 19.96
CA CYS A 72 7.87 -13.26 20.38
C CYS A 72 6.56 -12.97 19.64
N SER A 73 5.89 -11.89 20.02
CA SER A 73 4.75 -11.32 19.31
C SER A 73 5.16 -9.99 18.65
N GLY A 74 4.28 -9.42 17.86
CA GLY A 74 4.47 -8.12 17.21
C GLY A 74 3.14 -7.45 16.92
N THR A 75 3.18 -6.19 16.50
CA THR A 75 2.01 -5.37 16.22
C THR A 75 2.17 -4.67 14.88
N LEU A 76 1.36 -5.01 13.88
CA LEU A 76 1.35 -4.33 12.57
C LEU A 76 0.83 -2.89 12.73
N ILE A 77 1.70 -1.91 12.51
CA ILE A 77 1.39 -0.47 12.64
C ILE A 77 1.46 0.30 11.31
N SER A 78 2.02 -0.31 10.27
CA SER A 78 1.82 0.01 8.86
C SER A 78 1.96 -1.30 8.06
N SER A 79 1.67 -1.31 6.75
CA SER A 79 1.68 -2.54 5.96
C SER A 79 3.03 -3.27 5.94
N GLU A 80 4.15 -2.56 6.12
CA GLU A 80 5.50 -3.12 6.10
C GLU A 80 6.21 -3.11 7.46
N TRP A 81 5.60 -2.56 8.52
CA TRP A 81 6.28 -2.40 9.81
C TRP A 81 5.49 -3.00 10.97
N LEU A 82 6.19 -3.84 11.74
CA LEU A 82 5.77 -4.28 13.05
C LEU A 82 6.42 -3.41 14.12
N LEU A 83 5.66 -2.99 15.13
CA LEU A 83 6.21 -2.56 16.42
C LEU A 83 6.27 -3.78 17.35
N THR A 84 7.41 -3.98 18.00
CA THR A 84 7.65 -5.10 18.92
C THR A 84 8.66 -4.69 20.01
N ALA A 85 8.95 -5.58 20.96
CA ALA A 85 9.85 -5.30 22.07
C ALA A 85 11.32 -5.47 21.65
N ALA A 86 12.19 -4.54 22.04
CA ALA A 86 13.63 -4.63 21.76
C ALA A 86 14.27 -5.86 22.45
N SER A 87 13.74 -6.24 23.62
CA SER A 87 14.06 -7.45 24.36
C SER A 87 13.88 -8.76 23.56
N CYS A 88 13.11 -8.76 22.47
CA CYS A 88 13.04 -9.89 21.54
C CYS A 88 14.34 -10.11 20.75
N PHE A 89 15.11 -9.04 20.49
CA PHE A 89 16.31 -9.07 19.65
C PHE A 89 17.62 -8.85 20.43
N ALA A 90 17.53 -8.40 21.67
CA ALA A 90 18.69 -8.29 22.56
C ALA A 90 19.28 -9.67 22.91
N ASP A 91 20.61 -9.75 22.97
CA ASP A 91 21.36 -10.97 23.32
C ASP A 91 20.94 -11.52 24.69
N ASP A 92 20.99 -10.67 25.72
CA ASP A 92 20.52 -10.95 27.09
C ASP A 92 19.60 -9.82 27.58
N PRO A 93 18.27 -9.90 27.34
CA PRO A 93 17.32 -8.86 27.70
C PRO A 93 17.13 -8.66 29.21
N ALA A 94 17.71 -9.52 30.06
CA ALA A 94 17.74 -9.31 31.51
C ALA A 94 18.91 -8.41 31.95
N ALA A 95 19.92 -8.22 31.09
CA ALA A 95 21.12 -7.42 31.35
C ALA A 95 21.18 -6.14 30.52
N ASP A 96 20.81 -6.19 29.24
CA ASP A 96 20.88 -5.08 28.29
C ASP A 96 19.76 -5.19 27.23
N LEU A 97 19.16 -4.05 26.87
CA LEU A 97 18.14 -3.94 25.81
C LEU A 97 18.69 -3.33 24.51
N THR A 98 20.00 -3.08 24.44
CA THR A 98 20.65 -2.53 23.26
C THR A 98 20.54 -3.50 22.08
N VAL A 99 19.86 -3.05 21.02
CA VAL A 99 19.75 -3.74 19.73
C VAL A 99 20.41 -2.85 18.66
N PRO A 100 21.30 -3.38 17.80
CA PRO A 100 21.83 -2.62 16.67
C PRO A 100 20.73 -2.32 15.63
N ALA A 101 20.76 -1.13 15.03
CA ALA A 101 19.93 -0.82 13.87
C ALA A 101 20.43 -1.57 12.61
N GLY A 102 19.52 -1.83 11.67
CA GLY A 102 19.79 -2.59 10.44
C GLY A 102 19.30 -4.04 10.52
N ALA A 103 19.86 -4.94 9.70
CA ALA A 103 19.35 -6.31 9.58
C ALA A 103 19.40 -7.10 10.91
N PRO A 104 18.36 -7.89 11.25
CA PRO A 104 18.38 -8.76 12.43
C PRO A 104 19.59 -9.69 12.45
N ARG A 105 20.28 -9.78 13.60
CA ARG A 105 21.42 -10.70 13.80
C ARG A 105 21.06 -12.16 13.53
N LEU A 106 19.84 -12.56 13.86
CA LEU A 106 19.29 -13.89 13.67
C LEU A 106 18.15 -13.80 12.66
N LYS A 107 18.06 -14.74 11.71
CA LYS A 107 16.94 -14.80 10.76
C LYS A 107 15.63 -14.79 11.56
N THR A 108 14.79 -13.81 11.24
CA THR A 108 13.52 -13.58 11.92
C THR A 108 12.40 -13.66 10.92
N VAL A 109 11.34 -14.39 11.28
CA VAL A 109 10.17 -14.62 10.45
C VAL A 109 8.94 -14.14 11.22
N ALA A 110 8.20 -13.21 10.64
CA ALA A 110 6.88 -12.80 11.10
C ALA A 110 5.79 -13.65 10.43
N THR A 111 4.71 -13.92 11.16
CA THR A 111 3.42 -14.39 10.61
C THR A 111 2.35 -13.40 11.06
N VAL A 112 1.64 -12.78 10.11
CA VAL A 112 0.63 -11.73 10.36
C VAL A 112 -0.68 -12.16 9.70
N GLY A 113 -1.83 -11.75 10.23
CA GLY A 113 -3.15 -12.15 9.71
C GLY A 113 -3.50 -13.64 9.86
N GLY A 114 -2.59 -14.46 10.40
CA GLY A 114 -2.71 -15.92 10.56
C GLY A 114 -1.88 -16.73 9.55
N ASP A 115 -1.65 -16.20 8.35
CA ASP A 115 -1.02 -16.94 7.24
C ASP A 115 0.06 -16.17 6.46
N GLN A 116 0.12 -14.84 6.55
CA GLN A 116 1.09 -14.03 5.82
C GLN A 116 2.46 -14.09 6.50
N VAL A 117 3.29 -15.01 6.01
CA VAL A 117 4.68 -15.17 6.40
C VAL A 117 5.56 -14.12 5.70
N ARG A 118 6.40 -13.42 6.46
CA ARG A 118 7.36 -12.42 5.98
C ARG A 118 8.69 -12.56 6.73
N ASP A 119 9.81 -12.45 6.03
CA ASP A 119 11.09 -12.26 6.71
C ASP A 119 11.15 -10.83 7.28
N VAL A 120 11.73 -10.65 8.47
CA VAL A 120 12.09 -9.31 8.98
C VAL A 120 13.49 -8.98 8.46
N VAL A 121 13.62 -7.87 7.75
CA VAL A 121 14.85 -7.48 7.03
C VAL A 121 15.60 -6.33 7.71
N GLU A 122 14.94 -5.61 8.62
CA GLU A 122 15.49 -4.42 9.25
C GLU A 122 14.89 -4.20 10.64
N LEU A 123 15.71 -3.72 11.56
CA LEU A 123 15.35 -3.29 12.91
C LEU A 123 15.73 -1.82 13.07
N LEU A 124 14.81 -1.01 13.56
CA LEU A 124 15.05 0.35 14.02
C LEU A 124 14.68 0.45 15.51
N PRO A 125 15.67 0.42 16.42
CA PRO A 125 15.43 0.51 17.86
C PRO A 125 15.07 1.93 18.30
N HIS A 126 14.17 2.07 19.28
CA HIS A 126 13.91 3.38 19.92
C HIS A 126 15.10 3.86 20.78
N GLY A 127 15.95 2.94 21.26
CA GLY A 127 17.14 3.24 22.06
C GLY A 127 16.88 3.55 23.54
N GLU A 128 15.82 4.31 23.86
CA GLU A 128 15.46 4.63 25.26
C GLU A 128 14.37 3.74 25.88
N ARG A 129 13.72 2.89 25.07
CA ARG A 129 12.54 2.08 25.45
C ARG A 129 12.71 0.64 25.01
N ASP A 130 11.96 -0.28 25.61
CA ASP A 130 11.83 -1.66 25.14
C ASP A 130 10.94 -1.73 23.88
N LEU A 131 11.34 -1.01 22.83
CA LEU A 131 10.63 -0.87 21.56
C LEU A 131 11.61 -0.90 20.38
N VAL A 132 11.22 -1.64 19.36
CA VAL A 132 11.90 -1.71 18.07
C VAL A 132 10.84 -1.77 16.97
N LEU A 133 11.04 -0.98 15.92
CA LEU A 133 10.33 -1.12 14.66
C LEU A 133 11.05 -2.21 13.84
N ALA A 134 10.30 -3.15 13.30
CA ALA A 134 10.80 -4.29 12.54
C ALA A 134 10.18 -4.29 11.15
N ARG A 135 10.97 -3.99 10.11
CA ARG A 135 10.50 -3.93 8.73
C ARG A 135 10.39 -5.33 8.14
N LEU A 136 9.28 -5.59 7.50
CA LEU A 136 8.97 -6.81 6.75
C LEU A 136 9.59 -6.71 5.36
N ALA A 137 10.03 -7.84 4.81
CA ALA A 137 10.61 -7.91 3.46
C ALA A 137 9.62 -7.48 2.36
N GLN A 138 8.31 -7.59 2.63
CA GLN A 138 7.22 -7.29 1.71
C GLN A 138 5.98 -6.88 2.54
N PRO A 139 5.06 -6.05 1.99
CA PRO A 139 3.84 -5.65 2.69
C PRO A 139 2.95 -6.81 3.14
N VAL A 140 2.23 -6.62 4.23
CA VAL A 140 1.06 -7.38 4.66
C VAL A 140 -0.19 -6.68 4.13
N ARG A 141 -1.15 -7.43 3.58
CA ARG A 141 -2.39 -6.88 2.98
C ARG A 141 -3.65 -7.53 3.51
N GLY A 142 -4.79 -6.85 3.35
CA GLY A 142 -6.07 -7.33 3.88
C GLY A 142 -6.11 -7.42 5.42
N VAL A 143 -5.12 -6.85 6.10
CA VAL A 143 -5.03 -6.71 7.55
C VAL A 143 -4.84 -5.23 7.82
N GLU A 144 -5.86 -4.56 8.37
CA GLU A 144 -5.78 -3.14 8.75
C GLU A 144 -4.73 -2.99 9.87
N PRO A 145 -3.65 -2.20 9.68
CA PRO A 145 -2.69 -1.92 10.74
C PRO A 145 -3.36 -1.17 11.90
N VAL A 146 -2.95 -1.44 13.14
CA VAL A 146 -3.58 -0.80 14.30
C VAL A 146 -3.08 0.64 14.47
N THR A 147 -4.03 1.58 14.53
CA THR A 147 -3.71 2.99 14.77
C THR A 147 -3.06 3.22 16.13
N VAL A 148 -2.05 4.09 16.22
CA VAL A 148 -1.42 4.42 17.51
C VAL A 148 -2.27 5.43 18.28
N ALA A 149 -2.62 5.09 19.53
CA ALA A 149 -3.51 5.90 20.36
C ALA A 149 -2.96 7.31 20.61
N THR A 150 -3.77 8.33 20.33
CA THR A 150 -3.39 9.75 20.39
C THR A 150 -3.40 10.37 21.80
N SER A 151 -3.77 9.60 22.82
CA SER A 151 -3.86 10.11 24.20
C SER A 151 -3.47 9.05 25.23
N ALA A 152 -2.73 9.51 26.23
CA ALA A 152 -2.22 8.70 27.33
C ALA A 152 -3.30 7.85 28.02
N PRO A 153 -2.97 6.62 28.45
CA PRO A 153 -3.86 5.81 29.26
C PRO A 153 -4.04 6.38 30.68
N ALA A 154 -5.15 6.00 31.31
CA ALA A 154 -5.45 6.36 32.70
C ALA A 154 -5.39 5.13 33.62
N GLU A 155 -5.07 5.34 34.90
CA GLU A 155 -5.21 4.29 35.92
C GLU A 155 -6.68 3.82 36.01
N GLY A 156 -6.87 2.52 36.20
CA GLY A 156 -8.17 1.87 36.17
C GLY A 156 -8.75 1.63 34.76
N GLN A 157 -8.13 2.15 33.70
CA GLN A 157 -8.54 1.84 32.33
C GLN A 157 -8.32 0.36 32.01
N GLU A 158 -9.28 -0.26 31.34
CA GLU A 158 -9.16 -1.62 30.83
C GLU A 158 -8.68 -1.60 29.37
N LEU A 159 -7.72 -2.47 29.07
CA LEU A 159 -7.10 -2.68 27.77
C LEU A 159 -7.22 -4.17 27.40
N THR A 160 -7.36 -4.45 26.11
CA THR A 160 -7.20 -5.80 25.57
C THR A 160 -5.74 -6.01 25.21
N VAL A 161 -5.16 -7.11 25.65
CA VAL A 161 -3.83 -7.57 25.21
C VAL A 161 -4.02 -8.78 24.30
N ALA A 162 -3.28 -8.84 23.20
CA ALA A 162 -3.22 -10.00 22.31
C ALA A 162 -1.77 -10.48 22.12
N GLY A 163 -1.59 -11.78 21.86
CA GLY A 163 -0.26 -12.36 21.64
C GLY A 163 -0.28 -13.82 21.19
N HIS A 164 0.91 -14.34 20.89
CA HIS A 164 1.19 -15.74 20.54
C HIS A 164 2.17 -16.39 21.54
N GLY A 165 2.32 -15.83 22.74
CA GLY A 165 3.08 -16.42 23.83
C GLY A 165 2.38 -17.61 24.46
N ARG A 166 3.04 -18.23 25.45
CA ARG A 166 2.51 -19.39 26.18
C ARG A 166 1.14 -19.12 26.78
N THR A 167 0.26 -20.10 26.70
CA THR A 167 -0.97 -20.10 27.52
C THR A 167 -0.69 -20.83 28.85
N ALA A 168 -1.72 -21.13 29.64
CA ALA A 168 -1.59 -22.06 30.77
C ALA A 168 -1.37 -23.52 30.34
N GLN A 169 -1.66 -23.86 29.09
CA GLN A 169 -1.80 -25.24 28.60
C GLN A 169 -0.87 -25.57 27.42
N GLU A 170 -0.33 -24.55 26.75
CA GLU A 170 0.45 -24.70 25.52
C GLU A 170 1.76 -23.89 25.56
N TRP A 171 2.85 -24.50 25.09
CA TRP A 171 4.21 -23.94 25.11
C TRP A 171 4.51 -22.94 23.99
N ALA A 172 3.85 -23.06 22.84
CA ALA A 172 4.08 -22.23 21.66
C ALA A 172 2.86 -22.28 20.73
N PRO A 173 1.75 -21.62 21.09
CA PRO A 173 0.54 -21.64 20.28
C PRO A 173 0.78 -21.01 18.91
N LEU A 174 0.14 -21.58 17.89
CA LEU A 174 0.06 -20.97 16.55
C LEU A 174 -1.02 -19.89 16.52
N GLU A 175 -2.18 -20.19 17.10
CA GLU A 175 -3.28 -19.25 17.24
C GLU A 175 -2.94 -18.13 18.23
N LYS A 176 -3.46 -16.93 17.97
CA LYS A 176 -3.40 -15.84 18.93
C LYS A 176 -4.39 -16.07 20.07
N HIS A 177 -4.07 -15.55 21.25
CA HIS A 177 -4.97 -15.46 22.39
C HIS A 177 -5.12 -14.01 22.84
N THR A 178 -6.16 -13.73 23.62
CA THR A 178 -6.45 -12.39 24.15
C THR A 178 -6.82 -12.44 25.63
N GLY A 179 -6.61 -11.32 26.32
CA GLY A 179 -7.01 -11.13 27.72
C GLY A 179 -7.22 -9.66 28.08
N THR A 180 -8.07 -9.40 29.06
CA THR A 180 -8.35 -8.04 29.56
C THR A 180 -7.41 -7.71 30.71
N PHE A 181 -6.81 -6.51 30.67
CA PHE A 181 -5.87 -6.01 31.69
C PHE A 181 -6.28 -4.63 32.16
N ALA A 182 -6.19 -4.37 33.45
CA ALA A 182 -6.42 -3.05 34.03
C ALA A 182 -5.10 -2.33 34.30
N VAL A 183 -4.97 -1.11 33.75
CA VAL A 183 -3.84 -0.21 34.02
C VAL A 183 -3.82 0.11 35.51
N SER A 184 -2.74 -0.30 36.17
CA SER A 184 -2.52 -0.17 37.61
C SER A 184 -1.60 1.00 37.97
N ALA A 185 -0.71 1.41 37.06
CA ALA A 185 0.09 2.63 37.15
C ALA A 185 0.61 3.07 35.77
N VAL A 186 0.90 4.36 35.59
CA VAL A 186 1.55 4.93 34.39
C VAL A 186 2.88 5.56 34.80
N ASN A 187 3.99 4.92 34.44
CA ASN A 187 5.34 5.22 34.92
C ASN A 187 6.24 5.71 33.78
N GLY A 188 6.01 6.94 33.33
CA GLY A 188 6.75 7.51 32.19
C GLY A 188 6.46 6.71 30.91
N GLY A 189 7.50 6.11 30.33
CA GLY A 189 7.38 5.26 29.12
C GLY A 189 6.80 3.86 29.36
N ASP A 190 6.56 3.43 30.60
CA ASP A 190 6.02 2.11 30.92
C ASP A 190 4.62 2.18 31.58
N LEU A 191 3.77 1.20 31.30
CA LEU A 191 2.52 0.92 31.98
C LEU A 191 2.68 -0.32 32.86
N VAL A 192 2.18 -0.26 34.09
CA VAL A 192 2.00 -1.46 34.92
C VAL A 192 0.54 -1.85 34.84
N MET A 193 0.26 -3.11 34.51
CA MET A 193 -1.10 -3.62 34.32
C MET A 193 -1.31 -4.92 35.08
N SER A 194 -2.54 -5.17 35.53
CA SER A 194 -2.94 -6.42 36.19
C SER A 194 -4.03 -7.11 35.38
N GLY A 195 -3.86 -8.39 35.09
CA GLY A 195 -4.86 -9.16 34.33
C GLY A 195 -6.18 -9.35 35.07
N ARG A 196 -7.29 -9.32 34.34
CA ARG A 196 -8.64 -9.67 34.80
C ARG A 196 -8.90 -11.16 34.60
N ASP A 197 -9.76 -11.73 35.46
CA ASP A 197 -10.30 -13.10 35.32
C ASP A 197 -9.26 -14.23 35.10
N GLY A 198 -8.03 -14.01 35.57
CA GLY A 198 -6.91 -14.94 35.45
C GLY A 198 -5.99 -14.71 34.25
N ALA A 199 -6.22 -13.67 33.44
CA ALA A 199 -5.34 -13.29 32.34
C ALA A 199 -3.91 -12.96 32.83
N SER A 200 -2.92 -13.34 32.01
CA SER A 200 -1.49 -13.11 32.24
C SER A 200 -0.78 -12.92 30.90
N VAL A 201 0.22 -12.05 30.89
CA VAL A 201 1.22 -11.95 29.81
C VAL A 201 2.29 -13.01 30.07
N CYS A 202 2.67 -13.80 29.07
CA CYS A 202 3.57 -14.94 29.20
C CYS A 202 4.78 -14.85 28.25
N GLN A 203 5.76 -15.74 28.40
CA GLN A 203 6.91 -15.81 27.49
C GLN A 203 6.42 -16.04 26.04
N GLY A 204 6.83 -15.15 25.15
CA GLY A 204 6.38 -15.06 23.76
C GLY A 204 5.30 -14.00 23.48
N ASP A 205 4.67 -13.42 24.50
CA ASP A 205 3.75 -12.27 24.32
C ASP A 205 4.48 -10.93 24.23
N ALA A 206 5.78 -10.88 24.56
CA ALA A 206 6.60 -9.69 24.37
C ALA A 206 6.53 -9.23 22.90
N GLY A 207 6.24 -7.95 22.69
CA GLY A 207 5.94 -7.36 21.38
C GLY A 207 4.46 -7.37 20.98
N GLY A 208 3.58 -8.08 21.69
CA GLY A 208 2.15 -8.13 21.42
C GLY A 208 1.40 -6.86 21.84
N PRO A 209 0.33 -6.47 21.12
CA PRO A 209 -0.37 -5.20 21.33
C PRO A 209 -1.19 -5.20 22.61
N ALA A 210 -1.14 -4.08 23.34
CA ALA A 210 -2.11 -3.69 24.36
C ALA A 210 -2.91 -2.48 23.84
N PHE A 211 -4.21 -2.65 23.61
CA PHE A 211 -5.04 -1.68 22.88
C PHE A 211 -6.38 -1.42 23.57
N ARG A 212 -7.02 -0.32 23.17
CA ARG A 212 -8.38 0.06 23.57
C ARG A 212 -9.26 0.25 22.33
N THR A 213 -10.56 0.09 22.46
CA THR A 213 -11.51 0.35 21.36
C THR A 213 -11.99 1.81 21.41
N VAL A 214 -11.88 2.52 20.28
CA VAL A 214 -12.40 3.88 20.07
C VAL A 214 -13.30 3.85 18.83
N ASP A 215 -14.56 4.25 18.97
CA ASP A 215 -15.56 4.26 17.88
C ASP A 215 -15.65 2.94 17.08
N GLY A 216 -15.44 1.81 17.77
CA GLY A 216 -15.45 0.47 17.18
C GLY A 216 -14.14 0.01 16.53
N ARG A 217 -13.07 0.82 16.56
CA ARG A 217 -11.74 0.46 16.05
C ARG A 217 -10.71 0.29 17.18
N PRO A 218 -9.73 -0.62 17.05
CA PRO A 218 -8.63 -0.74 18.00
C PRO A 218 -7.64 0.43 17.83
N ALA A 219 -7.16 0.93 18.97
CA ALA A 219 -6.10 1.92 19.07
C ALA A 219 -5.01 1.43 20.04
N LEU A 220 -3.78 1.29 19.56
CA LEU A 220 -2.63 0.75 20.29
C LEU A 220 -2.17 1.72 21.39
N VAL A 221 -2.16 1.25 22.63
CA VAL A 221 -1.82 2.04 23.83
C VAL A 221 -0.44 1.70 24.36
N ALA A 222 -0.04 0.43 24.28
CA ALA A 222 1.29 -0.05 24.63
C ALA A 222 1.63 -1.37 23.93
N VAL A 223 2.89 -1.78 24.04
CA VAL A 223 3.40 -3.07 23.58
C VAL A 223 3.88 -3.88 24.78
N SER A 224 3.51 -5.16 24.87
CA SER A 224 3.89 -6.04 25.98
C SER A 224 5.42 -6.21 26.07
N SER A 225 6.00 -6.08 27.27
CA SER A 225 7.43 -6.23 27.52
C SER A 225 7.73 -7.44 28.41
N ARG A 226 7.27 -7.41 29.67
CA ARG A 226 7.67 -8.37 30.72
C ARG A 226 6.56 -8.59 31.75
N SER A 227 6.61 -9.69 32.49
CA SER A 227 5.61 -10.00 33.53
C SER A 227 6.14 -10.97 34.59
N ASN A 228 5.35 -11.18 35.65
CA ASN A 228 5.62 -12.19 36.67
C ASN A 228 5.33 -13.65 36.25
N GLN A 229 4.86 -13.89 35.01
CA GLN A 229 4.60 -15.23 34.44
C GLN A 229 3.60 -16.12 35.23
N VAL A 230 2.74 -15.52 36.04
CA VAL A 230 1.75 -16.23 36.88
C VAL A 230 0.77 -17.01 35.99
N GLY A 231 0.67 -18.32 36.19
CA GLY A 231 -0.25 -19.18 35.42
C GLY A 231 0.20 -19.51 33.99
N CYS A 232 1.40 -19.12 33.58
CA CYS A 232 1.98 -19.48 32.29
C CYS A 232 2.50 -20.94 32.30
N PHE A 233 2.41 -21.64 31.17
CA PHE A 233 2.81 -23.04 31.07
C PHE A 233 4.26 -23.27 31.54
N GLY A 234 4.42 -24.21 32.48
CA GLY A 234 5.72 -24.64 33.00
C GLY A 234 6.40 -23.66 33.96
N VAL A 235 5.69 -22.65 34.48
CA VAL A 235 6.22 -21.68 35.45
C VAL A 235 5.50 -21.79 36.79
N ASP A 236 6.21 -22.29 37.81
CA ASP A 236 5.71 -22.31 39.19
C ASP A 236 5.96 -20.93 39.86
N THR A 237 4.88 -20.19 40.13
CA THR A 237 4.92 -18.92 40.87
C THR A 237 4.42 -19.09 42.30
N ALA A 238 5.01 -18.36 43.26
CA ALA A 238 4.57 -18.42 44.65
C ALA A 238 3.12 -17.95 44.83
N GLU A 239 2.38 -18.60 45.73
CA GLU A 239 0.99 -18.23 46.05
C GLU A 239 0.89 -16.75 46.45
N GLY A 240 -0.09 -16.04 45.88
CA GLY A 240 -0.27 -14.59 46.09
C GLY A 240 0.63 -13.68 45.26
N THR A 241 1.48 -14.21 44.37
CA THR A 241 2.17 -13.41 43.35
C THR A 241 1.14 -12.80 42.39
N SER A 242 1.24 -11.50 42.11
CA SER A 242 0.32 -10.82 41.20
C SER A 242 0.61 -11.15 39.74
N SER A 243 -0.42 -11.26 38.90
CA SER A 243 -0.32 -11.32 37.43
C SER A 243 0.05 -9.96 36.81
N SER A 244 0.93 -9.22 37.48
CA SER A 244 1.41 -7.92 37.04
C SER A 244 2.27 -8.09 35.79
N ALA A 245 1.97 -7.28 34.77
CA ALA A 245 2.72 -7.14 33.54
C ALA A 245 3.17 -5.67 33.38
N VAL A 246 4.28 -5.49 32.67
CA VAL A 246 4.76 -4.20 32.20
C VAL A 246 4.69 -4.17 30.67
N SER A 247 4.12 -3.10 30.15
CA SER A 247 4.01 -2.84 28.71
C SER A 247 4.51 -1.44 28.42
N THR A 248 5.27 -1.27 27.35
CA THR A 248 5.89 0.00 27.01
C THR A 248 4.93 0.86 26.18
N ARG A 249 4.69 2.07 26.68
CA ARG A 249 3.69 3.04 26.19
C ARG A 249 4.09 3.62 24.83
N VAL A 250 3.10 3.87 23.97
CA VAL A 250 3.33 4.35 22.59
C VAL A 250 2.74 5.72 22.23
N ASP A 251 1.82 6.29 23.02
CA ASP A 251 1.13 7.55 22.65
C ASP A 251 2.06 8.76 22.53
N ASP A 252 3.15 8.77 23.30
CA ASP A 252 4.16 9.83 23.34
C ASP A 252 5.41 9.56 22.48
N VAL A 253 5.43 8.47 21.71
CA VAL A 253 6.44 8.18 20.67
C VAL A 253 5.84 8.10 19.27
N ARG A 254 4.62 8.61 19.09
CA ARG A 254 3.90 8.65 17.81
C ARG A 254 4.67 9.32 16.69
N GLU A 255 5.40 10.41 16.97
CA GLU A 255 6.21 11.11 15.98
C GLU A 255 7.38 10.24 15.49
N TRP A 256 8.00 9.47 16.39
CA TRP A 256 9.03 8.49 16.02
C TRP A 256 8.45 7.32 15.22
N ILE A 257 7.27 6.81 15.58
CA ILE A 257 6.62 5.74 14.81
C ILE A 257 6.26 6.25 13.41
N ALA A 258 5.57 7.40 13.31
CA ALA A 258 5.11 7.94 12.03
C ALA A 258 6.27 8.26 11.06
N GLY A 259 7.33 8.92 11.54
CA GLY A 259 8.48 9.29 10.71
C GLY A 259 9.50 8.16 10.46
N ASN A 260 9.16 6.89 10.75
CA ASN A 260 10.05 5.75 10.49
C ASN A 260 9.31 4.50 9.99
N ALA A 261 8.03 4.30 10.33
CA ALA A 261 7.24 3.15 9.90
C ALA A 261 6.62 3.31 8.50
N VAL A 262 7.35 3.96 7.60
CA VAL A 262 6.91 4.39 6.27
C VAL A 262 6.87 3.21 5.28
N ARG A 263 5.90 3.20 4.37
CA ARG A 263 5.83 2.23 3.25
C ARG A 263 6.94 2.51 2.25
N THR A 264 7.69 1.49 1.84
CA THR A 264 8.77 1.61 0.84
C THR A 264 8.24 2.26 -0.44
N PRO A 265 8.83 3.37 -0.92
CA PRO A 265 8.29 4.08 -2.07
C PRO A 265 8.43 3.31 -3.39
N VAL A 266 7.43 3.48 -4.28
CA VAL A 266 7.30 2.78 -5.57
C VAL A 266 8.49 3.04 -6.52
N SER A 267 9.18 4.16 -6.34
CA SER A 267 10.32 4.61 -7.15
C SER A 267 11.63 4.70 -6.35
N ASP A 268 11.76 3.98 -5.23
CA ASP A 268 13.01 3.87 -4.46
C ASP A 268 13.98 2.89 -5.15
N TYR A 269 14.80 3.38 -6.10
CA TYR A 269 15.62 2.49 -6.94
C TYR A 269 16.88 1.98 -6.20
N ASP A 270 17.47 2.80 -5.32
CA ASP A 270 18.69 2.46 -4.58
C ASP A 270 18.44 1.91 -3.15
N GLY A 271 17.17 1.85 -2.73
CA GLY A 271 16.70 1.20 -1.51
C GLY A 271 17.09 1.96 -0.24
N ASP A 272 17.16 3.30 -0.31
CA ASP A 272 17.48 4.17 0.84
C ASP A 272 16.24 4.60 1.66
N GLY A 273 15.04 4.22 1.20
CA GLY A 273 13.76 4.55 1.80
C GLY A 273 13.07 5.78 1.18
N ARG A 274 13.70 6.45 0.21
CA ARG A 274 13.14 7.62 -0.49
C ARG A 274 12.78 7.29 -1.94
N SER A 275 11.87 8.06 -2.50
CA SER A 275 11.62 8.04 -3.94
C SER A 275 12.76 8.72 -4.70
N ASP A 276 13.13 8.12 -5.82
CA ASP A 276 13.96 8.73 -6.84
C ASP A 276 13.12 9.17 -8.04
N VAL A 277 13.75 9.91 -8.97
CA VAL A 277 13.13 10.21 -10.27
C VAL A 277 13.89 9.51 -11.39
N GLY A 278 13.24 8.54 -12.03
CA GLY A 278 13.79 7.88 -13.20
C GLY A 278 13.48 8.69 -14.46
N VAL A 279 14.42 8.73 -15.40
CA VAL A 279 14.25 9.39 -16.69
C VAL A 279 14.74 8.53 -17.84
N LEU A 280 13.81 8.11 -18.69
CA LEU A 280 14.16 7.60 -20.01
C LEU A 280 14.50 8.79 -20.90
N TYR A 281 15.69 8.79 -21.51
CA TYR A 281 16.23 9.94 -22.23
C TYR A 281 16.60 9.60 -23.68
N ASP A 282 16.06 10.36 -24.63
CA ASP A 282 16.49 10.32 -26.04
C ASP A 282 17.94 10.85 -26.16
N ASN A 283 18.88 9.95 -26.44
CA ASN A 283 20.25 10.29 -26.83
C ASN A 283 20.34 10.63 -28.33
N GLY A 284 19.36 10.25 -29.14
CA GLY A 284 19.15 10.74 -30.50
C GLY A 284 19.63 9.82 -31.60
N ARG A 285 19.33 10.22 -32.84
CA ARG A 285 19.71 9.46 -34.02
C ARG A 285 21.21 9.52 -34.28
N GLN A 286 21.82 8.34 -34.41
CA GLN A 286 23.24 8.18 -34.72
C GLN A 286 23.49 8.23 -36.23
N SER A 287 24.76 8.31 -36.63
CA SER A 287 25.19 8.37 -38.04
C SER A 287 24.90 7.09 -38.84
N ASP A 288 24.79 5.93 -38.18
CA ASP A 288 24.32 4.68 -38.78
C ASP A 288 22.79 4.60 -38.93
N GLY A 289 22.08 5.63 -38.48
CA GLY A 289 20.63 5.74 -38.53
C GLY A 289 19.89 5.11 -37.35
N SER A 290 20.58 4.47 -36.40
CA SER A 290 19.99 3.93 -35.16
C SER A 290 19.50 5.05 -34.23
N GLN A 291 18.41 4.78 -33.53
CA GLN A 291 17.90 5.59 -32.43
C GLN A 291 18.59 5.13 -31.14
N ARG A 292 18.88 6.07 -30.26
CA ARG A 292 19.57 5.79 -29.01
C ARG A 292 18.84 6.42 -27.85
N THR A 293 18.68 5.60 -26.82
CA THR A 293 18.01 5.91 -25.56
C THR A 293 18.94 5.56 -24.41
N GLY A 294 18.84 6.25 -23.29
CA GLY A 294 19.45 5.84 -22.03
C GLY A 294 18.44 5.93 -20.89
N LEU A 295 18.67 5.17 -19.83
CA LEU A 295 17.98 5.36 -18.55
C LEU A 295 18.90 6.19 -17.66
N TRP A 296 18.33 7.18 -16.99
CA TRP A 296 19.01 7.99 -15.98
C TRP A 296 18.22 7.96 -14.68
N SER A 297 18.93 8.10 -13.57
CA SER A 297 18.36 8.30 -12.24
C SER A 297 18.65 9.73 -11.77
N PHE A 298 17.73 10.28 -10.99
CA PHE A 298 18.02 11.36 -10.04
C PHE A 298 17.80 10.75 -8.67
N THR A 299 18.88 10.38 -7.98
CA THR A 299 18.79 9.84 -6.61
C THR A 299 18.51 10.95 -5.62
N SER A 300 17.55 10.75 -4.72
CA SER A 300 17.27 11.71 -3.66
C SER A 300 18.40 11.76 -2.62
N THR A 301 18.47 12.86 -1.89
CA THR A 301 19.35 13.06 -0.73
C THR A 301 18.57 13.55 0.50
N GLY A 302 17.24 13.44 0.47
CA GLY A 302 16.32 13.94 1.48
C GLY A 302 16.15 15.47 1.52
N SER A 303 17.08 16.24 0.98
CA SER A 303 17.05 17.71 0.94
C SER A 303 17.25 18.32 -0.46
N GLY A 304 17.36 17.44 -1.46
CA GLY A 304 17.67 17.75 -2.85
C GLY A 304 18.01 16.46 -3.60
N PHE A 305 18.53 16.57 -4.82
CA PHE A 305 18.92 15.41 -5.62
C PHE A 305 20.40 15.45 -5.99
N GLY A 306 20.99 14.26 -6.18
CA GLY A 306 22.30 14.13 -6.80
C GLY A 306 22.33 14.64 -8.25
N GLU A 307 23.52 14.83 -8.82
CA GLU A 307 23.63 14.98 -10.28
C GLU A 307 23.13 13.69 -10.95
N PRO A 308 22.34 13.76 -12.04
CA PRO A 308 21.72 12.59 -12.62
C PRO A 308 22.75 11.61 -13.17
N GLN A 309 22.63 10.34 -12.78
CA GLN A 309 23.52 9.27 -13.22
C GLN A 309 22.94 8.55 -14.44
N ARG A 310 23.79 8.16 -15.39
CA ARG A 310 23.35 7.37 -16.56
C ARG A 310 23.51 5.89 -16.29
N GLU A 311 22.41 5.31 -15.86
CA GLU A 311 22.25 3.91 -15.46
C GLU A 311 22.38 2.95 -16.64
N TRP A 312 21.83 3.36 -17.79
CA TRP A 312 21.88 2.54 -18.99
C TRP A 312 22.03 3.36 -20.27
N ASP A 313 22.67 2.77 -21.27
CA ASP A 313 22.71 3.28 -22.65
C ASP A 313 22.51 2.11 -23.61
N SER A 314 21.50 2.22 -24.47
CA SER A 314 21.21 1.33 -25.59
C SER A 314 22.40 1.00 -26.52
N LYS A 315 23.55 1.68 -26.42
CA LYS A 315 24.75 1.43 -27.26
C LYS A 315 25.15 -0.04 -27.38
N THR A 316 25.12 -0.74 -26.26
CA THR A 316 25.51 -2.16 -26.13
C THR A 316 24.34 -3.11 -26.37
N PHE A 317 23.13 -2.58 -26.51
CA PHE A 317 21.88 -3.30 -26.65
C PHE A 317 21.34 -3.28 -28.10
N GLY A 318 21.61 -2.20 -28.84
CA GLY A 318 21.20 -2.02 -30.23
C GLY A 318 20.34 -0.77 -30.45
N ASN A 319 19.43 -0.84 -31.41
CA ASN A 319 18.51 0.25 -31.73
C ASN A 319 17.32 0.26 -30.75
N TRP A 320 17.28 1.25 -29.85
CA TRP A 320 16.13 1.50 -28.98
C TRP A 320 15.57 2.88 -29.26
N ASP A 321 14.35 2.94 -29.79
CA ASP A 321 13.67 4.21 -30.06
C ASP A 321 12.85 4.63 -28.85
N TRP A 322 13.34 5.67 -28.20
CA TRP A 322 12.68 6.35 -27.09
C TRP A 322 11.18 6.58 -27.37
N SER A 323 10.81 7.01 -28.59
CA SER A 323 9.42 7.38 -28.94
C SER A 323 8.46 6.19 -29.03
N ARG A 324 8.98 4.96 -28.96
CA ARG A 324 8.25 3.69 -28.94
C ARG A 324 8.04 3.15 -27.52
N SER A 325 8.44 3.91 -26.50
CA SER A 325 8.42 3.50 -25.09
C SER A 325 7.25 4.16 -24.35
N LYS A 326 6.59 3.42 -23.44
CA LYS A 326 5.77 3.99 -22.36
C LYS A 326 6.30 3.46 -21.04
N THR A 327 6.62 4.36 -20.12
CA THR A 327 7.28 4.08 -18.85
C THR A 327 6.28 4.01 -17.69
N VAL A 328 6.63 3.22 -16.68
CA VAL A 328 5.99 3.12 -15.37
C VAL A 328 7.05 2.66 -14.35
N SER A 329 6.91 3.01 -13.08
CA SER A 329 7.76 2.49 -11.99
C SER A 329 7.01 1.59 -11.01
N GLY A 330 7.73 0.71 -10.32
CA GLY A 330 7.24 -0.13 -9.23
C GLY A 330 8.11 -1.34 -8.97
N ASP A 331 8.04 -1.94 -7.79
CA ASP A 331 8.81 -3.15 -7.45
C ASP A 331 8.27 -4.38 -8.20
N PHE A 332 8.63 -4.54 -9.47
CA PHE A 332 8.13 -5.62 -10.30
C PHE A 332 8.71 -6.98 -9.91
N ASN A 333 9.85 -7.03 -9.22
CA ASN A 333 10.54 -8.27 -8.89
C ASN A 333 10.18 -8.80 -7.47
N GLY A 334 9.86 -7.90 -6.55
CA GLY A 334 9.47 -8.15 -5.16
C GLY A 334 10.65 -8.14 -4.18
N ASP A 335 11.73 -7.40 -4.46
CA ASP A 335 12.93 -7.29 -3.62
C ASP A 335 12.96 -6.06 -2.69
N GLY A 336 11.92 -5.24 -2.72
CA GLY A 336 11.78 -4.03 -1.92
C GLY A 336 12.46 -2.81 -2.52
N ARG A 337 12.62 -2.77 -3.86
CA ARG A 337 13.17 -1.63 -4.62
C ARG A 337 12.29 -1.33 -5.81
N GLY A 338 12.23 -0.07 -6.22
CA GLY A 338 11.62 0.31 -7.48
C GLY A 338 12.34 -0.34 -8.67
N ASP A 339 11.58 -0.81 -9.64
CA ASP A 339 12.04 -1.15 -10.99
C ASP A 339 11.41 -0.15 -11.99
N VAL A 340 12.01 -0.01 -13.18
CA VAL A 340 11.41 0.75 -14.30
C VAL A 340 10.88 -0.21 -15.36
N GLY A 341 9.59 -0.15 -15.63
CA GLY A 341 8.88 -0.92 -16.65
C GLY A 341 8.72 -0.13 -17.94
N VAL A 342 8.93 -0.79 -19.09
CA VAL A 342 8.77 -0.17 -20.41
C VAL A 342 7.93 -1.03 -21.35
N LEU A 343 6.72 -0.58 -21.65
CA LEU A 343 5.89 -1.14 -22.72
C LEU A 343 6.37 -0.57 -24.06
N TYR A 344 6.91 -1.42 -24.93
CA TYR A 344 7.67 -1.04 -26.13
C TYR A 344 7.03 -1.51 -27.44
N ASP A 345 6.85 -0.59 -28.40
CA ASP A 345 6.37 -0.88 -29.75
C ASP A 345 7.47 -1.50 -30.63
N ASN A 346 7.32 -2.78 -30.96
CA ASN A 346 8.21 -3.48 -31.91
C ASN A 346 7.74 -3.33 -33.37
N GLY A 347 6.66 -2.57 -33.58
CA GLY A 347 6.11 -2.24 -34.88
C GLY A 347 5.19 -3.31 -35.45
N ARG A 348 4.58 -2.96 -36.57
CA ARG A 348 3.73 -3.85 -37.34
C ARG A 348 4.57 -4.79 -38.20
N GLN A 349 4.40 -6.08 -38.00
CA GLN A 349 5.07 -7.15 -38.73
C GLN A 349 4.47 -7.33 -40.13
N SER A 350 5.12 -8.11 -41.00
CA SER A 350 4.76 -8.23 -42.43
C SER A 350 3.42 -8.91 -42.71
N ASP A 351 2.92 -9.72 -41.77
CA ASP A 351 1.58 -10.32 -41.77
C ASP A 351 0.48 -9.37 -41.26
N GLY A 352 0.87 -8.17 -40.83
CA GLY A 352 -0.02 -7.16 -40.27
C GLY A 352 -0.20 -7.24 -38.75
N PHE A 353 0.48 -8.15 -38.04
CA PHE A 353 0.48 -8.28 -36.59
C PHE A 353 1.22 -7.10 -35.92
N ASN A 354 0.60 -6.41 -34.97
CA ASN A 354 1.28 -5.42 -34.14
C ASN A 354 1.99 -6.15 -32.99
N ARG A 355 3.32 -5.96 -32.88
CA ARG A 355 4.12 -6.59 -31.83
C ARG A 355 4.46 -5.59 -30.73
N THR A 356 4.16 -5.98 -29.49
CA THR A 356 4.42 -5.20 -28.28
C THR A 356 5.10 -6.10 -27.25
N THR A 357 6.06 -5.55 -26.51
CA THR A 357 6.83 -6.24 -25.48
C THR A 357 6.88 -5.41 -24.21
N LEU A 358 6.91 -6.05 -23.05
CA LEU A 358 7.22 -5.40 -21.77
C LEU A 358 8.66 -5.73 -21.39
N TRP A 359 9.38 -4.72 -20.93
CA TRP A 359 10.74 -4.82 -20.41
C TRP A 359 10.79 -4.27 -19.01
N THR A 360 11.67 -4.79 -18.15
CA THR A 360 12.01 -4.18 -16.85
C THR A 360 13.49 -3.89 -16.76
N PHE A 361 13.83 -2.76 -16.15
CA PHE A 361 15.13 -2.45 -15.60
C PHE A 361 14.99 -2.60 -14.09
N SER A 362 15.61 -3.62 -13.49
CA SER A 362 15.47 -3.79 -12.05
C SER A 362 16.40 -2.87 -11.25
N GLY A 363 15.87 -2.30 -10.17
CA GLY A 363 16.61 -1.47 -9.23
C GLY A 363 17.71 -2.25 -8.51
N THR A 364 18.75 -1.55 -8.08
CA THR A 364 19.87 -2.12 -7.32
C THR A 364 20.48 -1.01 -6.47
N ALA A 365 21.17 -1.38 -5.38
CA ALA A 365 21.89 -0.44 -4.51
C ALA A 365 23.07 0.32 -5.17
N SER A 366 23.19 0.25 -6.51
CA SER A 366 24.23 0.92 -7.30
C SER A 366 23.72 1.39 -8.67
N GLY A 367 22.40 1.54 -8.86
CA GLY A 367 21.80 1.86 -10.15
C GLY A 367 20.87 0.78 -10.67
N PHE A 368 20.87 0.51 -11.98
CA PHE A 368 19.95 -0.48 -12.58
C PHE A 368 20.65 -1.68 -13.24
N GLY A 369 19.93 -2.82 -13.26
CA GLY A 369 20.22 -3.95 -14.13
C GLY A 369 20.05 -3.65 -15.63
N GLN A 370 20.57 -4.54 -16.49
CA GLN A 370 20.29 -4.49 -17.93
C GLN A 370 18.80 -4.80 -18.21
N PRO A 371 18.18 -4.21 -19.24
CA PRO A 371 16.76 -4.42 -19.52
C PRO A 371 16.47 -5.89 -19.87
N VAL A 372 15.57 -6.50 -19.11
CA VAL A 372 15.10 -7.87 -19.33
C VAL A 372 13.74 -7.82 -20.02
N LYS A 373 13.55 -8.59 -21.10
CA LYS A 373 12.24 -8.74 -21.73
C LYS A 373 11.40 -9.71 -20.92
N VAL A 374 10.43 -9.18 -20.20
CA VAL A 374 9.57 -9.94 -19.29
C VAL A 374 8.26 -10.40 -19.92
N TRP A 375 7.83 -9.79 -21.04
CA TRP A 375 6.69 -10.26 -21.84
C TRP A 375 6.80 -9.88 -23.33
N ASP A 376 6.17 -10.68 -24.19
CA ASP A 376 6.16 -10.52 -25.66
C ASP A 376 4.86 -11.09 -26.25
N ASN A 377 4.02 -10.27 -26.87
CA ASN A 377 2.71 -10.73 -27.37
C ASN A 377 2.84 -11.77 -28.51
N ALA A 378 3.97 -11.80 -29.23
CA ALA A 378 4.24 -12.81 -30.24
C ALA A 378 4.62 -14.18 -29.63
N GLY A 379 5.23 -14.18 -28.44
CA GLY A 379 5.64 -15.40 -27.74
C GLY A 379 4.52 -16.03 -26.91
N SER A 380 3.56 -15.24 -26.45
CA SER A 380 2.48 -15.70 -25.55
C SER A 380 1.27 -16.34 -26.27
N GLY A 381 1.34 -16.54 -27.59
CA GLY A 381 0.18 -16.96 -28.40
C GLY A 381 -0.99 -15.97 -28.37
N GLY A 382 -0.73 -14.73 -27.99
CA GLY A 382 -1.73 -13.69 -27.74
C GLY A 382 -2.22 -13.01 -29.03
N PRO A 383 -3.27 -12.18 -28.91
CA PRO A 383 -3.71 -11.34 -30.03
C PRO A 383 -2.66 -10.28 -30.41
N SER A 384 -2.75 -9.80 -31.64
CA SER A 384 -2.04 -8.59 -32.10
C SER A 384 -2.39 -7.41 -31.19
N TRP A 385 -1.38 -6.85 -30.50
CA TRP A 385 -1.54 -5.76 -29.53
C TRP A 385 -1.05 -4.45 -30.13
N ASP A 386 -1.93 -3.46 -30.24
CA ASP A 386 -1.57 -2.13 -30.73
C ASP A 386 -1.08 -1.26 -29.57
N TRP A 387 0.24 -1.07 -29.48
CA TRP A 387 0.87 -0.22 -28.47
C TRP A 387 0.32 1.22 -28.45
N SER A 388 -0.12 1.77 -29.59
CA SER A 388 -0.61 3.15 -29.67
C SER A 388 -1.91 3.34 -28.87
N ARG A 389 -2.69 2.26 -28.72
CA ARG A 389 -3.98 2.20 -28.02
C ARG A 389 -3.87 2.02 -26.50
N SER A 390 -2.66 2.07 -25.96
CA SER A 390 -2.37 1.76 -24.55
C SER A 390 -2.07 3.03 -23.73
N LYS A 391 -2.80 3.27 -22.65
CA LYS A 391 -2.42 4.19 -21.56
C LYS A 391 -1.98 3.33 -20.37
N VAL A 392 -0.72 3.47 -19.96
CA VAL A 392 -0.08 2.62 -18.95
C VAL A 392 -0.15 3.25 -17.55
N THR A 393 -0.11 2.41 -16.53
CA THR A 393 0.02 2.74 -15.11
C THR A 393 0.54 1.50 -14.38
N SER A 394 0.92 1.61 -13.11
CA SER A 394 1.48 0.52 -12.31
C SER A 394 0.98 0.58 -10.87
N GLY A 395 1.04 -0.55 -10.18
CA GLY A 395 0.60 -0.69 -8.80
C GLY A 395 0.42 -2.16 -8.47
N ASP A 396 0.47 -2.54 -7.21
CA ASP A 396 0.26 -3.93 -6.79
C ASP A 396 -1.24 -4.25 -6.83
N PHE A 397 -1.74 -4.72 -7.97
CA PHE A 397 -3.17 -4.84 -8.21
C PHE A 397 -3.74 -6.15 -7.64
N ASP A 398 -2.99 -7.25 -7.62
CA ASP A 398 -3.47 -8.50 -7.02
C ASP A 398 -3.27 -8.59 -5.49
N GLY A 399 -2.25 -7.88 -4.97
CA GLY A 399 -1.87 -7.84 -3.57
C GLY A 399 -0.71 -8.78 -3.21
N ASP A 400 0.08 -9.30 -4.16
CA ASP A 400 1.12 -10.31 -3.89
C ASP A 400 2.42 -9.77 -3.24
N GLY A 401 2.68 -8.47 -3.33
CA GLY A 401 3.93 -7.82 -2.89
C GLY A 401 4.59 -7.00 -3.99
N ARG A 402 4.26 -7.26 -5.26
CA ARG A 402 4.94 -6.70 -6.43
C ARG A 402 4.09 -5.67 -7.15
N GLY A 403 4.76 -4.76 -7.84
CA GLY A 403 4.10 -3.98 -8.88
C GLY A 403 3.54 -4.88 -9.98
N ASP A 404 2.35 -4.55 -10.45
CA ASP A 404 1.78 -4.99 -11.72
C ASP A 404 1.78 -3.84 -12.73
N VAL A 405 1.53 -4.15 -14.01
CA VAL A 405 1.33 -3.12 -15.05
C VAL A 405 -0.13 -3.11 -15.50
N GLY A 406 -0.77 -1.95 -15.36
CA GLY A 406 -2.14 -1.70 -15.76
C GLY A 406 -2.18 -0.98 -17.10
N VAL A 407 -3.09 -1.39 -17.99
CA VAL A 407 -3.29 -0.73 -19.29
C VAL A 407 -4.76 -0.46 -19.55
N LEU A 408 -5.13 0.82 -19.57
CA LEU A 408 -6.38 1.27 -20.16
C LEU A 408 -6.22 1.27 -21.68
N TYR A 409 -6.96 0.39 -22.35
CA TYR A 409 -6.80 0.08 -23.77
C TYR A 409 -8.00 0.55 -24.60
N ASP A 410 -7.73 1.19 -25.74
CA ASP A 410 -8.76 1.53 -26.73
C ASP A 410 -9.18 0.29 -27.54
N ASN A 411 -10.41 -0.17 -27.36
CA ASN A 411 -11.02 -1.23 -28.18
C ASN A 411 -11.70 -0.67 -29.45
N GLY A 412 -11.68 0.65 -29.64
CA GLY A 412 -12.28 1.34 -30.78
C GLY A 412 -13.77 1.64 -30.58
N GLN A 413 -14.43 1.99 -31.68
CA GLN A 413 -15.83 2.38 -31.69
C GLN A 413 -16.70 1.27 -32.30
N LEU A 414 -17.84 0.98 -31.67
CA LEU A 414 -18.85 0.06 -32.21
C LEU A 414 -19.65 0.70 -33.34
N SER A 415 -20.38 -0.13 -34.08
CA SER A 415 -21.24 0.31 -35.20
C SER A 415 -22.42 1.20 -34.80
N ASP A 416 -22.76 1.26 -33.51
CA ASP A 416 -23.76 2.17 -32.92
C ASP A 416 -23.16 3.52 -32.49
N GLY A 417 -21.85 3.72 -32.65
CA GLY A 417 -21.12 4.91 -32.23
C GLY A 417 -20.61 4.88 -30.79
N ALA A 418 -20.84 3.81 -30.02
CA ALA A 418 -20.30 3.70 -28.66
C ALA A 418 -18.78 3.44 -28.68
N ASN A 419 -18.02 4.29 -28.00
CA ASN A 419 -16.59 4.06 -27.76
C ASN A 419 -16.42 2.95 -26.71
N ARG A 420 -15.42 2.08 -26.92
CA ARG A 420 -15.13 0.94 -26.05
C ARG A 420 -13.72 1.01 -25.52
N SER A 421 -13.60 0.80 -24.22
CA SER A 421 -12.31 0.68 -23.55
C SER A 421 -12.34 -0.50 -22.59
N ALA A 422 -11.16 -1.03 -22.29
CA ALA A 422 -10.97 -2.09 -21.32
C ALA A 422 -9.76 -1.79 -20.45
N LEU A 423 -9.80 -2.23 -19.19
CA LEU A 423 -8.64 -2.27 -18.33
C LEU A 423 -8.05 -3.68 -18.41
N TRP A 424 -6.74 -3.75 -18.64
CA TRP A 424 -5.98 -4.99 -18.64
C TRP A 424 -4.89 -4.90 -17.57
N THR A 425 -4.63 -6.00 -16.88
CA THR A 425 -3.45 -6.13 -16.00
C THR A 425 -2.47 -7.13 -16.59
N PHE A 426 -1.19 -6.81 -16.46
CA PHE A 426 -0.08 -7.75 -16.57
C PHE A 426 0.35 -8.00 -15.13
N THR A 427 0.00 -9.17 -14.59
CA THR A 427 0.39 -9.55 -13.23
C THR A 427 1.84 -9.99 -13.21
N SER A 428 2.65 -9.51 -12.27
CA SER A 428 4.04 -9.92 -12.13
C SER A 428 4.17 -11.38 -11.66
N THR A 429 5.30 -12.01 -12.00
CA THR A 429 5.71 -13.31 -11.43
C THR A 429 7.08 -13.22 -10.75
N GLY A 430 7.53 -12.01 -10.41
CA GLY A 430 8.85 -11.69 -9.81
C GLY A 430 10.07 -11.89 -10.71
N SER A 431 9.88 -12.49 -11.89
CA SER A 431 10.95 -12.80 -12.87
C SER A 431 10.47 -12.64 -14.32
N GLY A 432 9.24 -12.17 -14.48
CA GLY A 432 8.46 -12.16 -15.72
C GLY A 432 7.08 -11.60 -15.45
N PHE A 433 6.23 -11.56 -16.48
CA PHE A 433 4.82 -11.20 -16.34
C PHE A 433 3.90 -12.25 -16.96
N GLY A 434 2.74 -12.44 -16.35
CA GLY A 434 1.64 -13.18 -16.93
C GLY A 434 1.16 -12.58 -18.26
N GLY A 435 0.45 -13.38 -19.07
CA GLY A 435 -0.25 -12.84 -20.22
C GLY A 435 -1.36 -11.88 -19.78
N PRO A 436 -1.58 -10.74 -20.48
CA PRO A 436 -2.47 -9.70 -20.00
C PRO A 436 -3.92 -10.19 -19.84
N VAL A 437 -4.50 -9.96 -18.68
CA VAL A 437 -5.87 -10.34 -18.32
C VAL A 437 -6.77 -9.12 -18.46
N ARG A 438 -7.91 -9.25 -19.17
CA ARG A 438 -8.91 -8.18 -19.22
C ARG A 438 -9.74 -8.20 -17.95
N VAL A 439 -9.41 -7.31 -17.03
CA VAL A 439 -10.05 -7.18 -15.71
C VAL A 439 -11.33 -6.34 -15.75
N TRP A 440 -11.47 -5.43 -16.72
CA TRP A 440 -12.71 -4.68 -16.95
C TRP A 440 -12.93 -4.38 -18.44
N ASP A 441 -14.19 -4.20 -18.85
CA ASP A 441 -14.61 -3.79 -20.19
C ASP A 441 -15.85 -2.89 -20.08
N SER A 442 -15.91 -1.79 -20.83
CA SER A 442 -17.06 -0.86 -20.89
C SER A 442 -18.32 -1.45 -21.57
N ALA A 443 -18.38 -2.77 -21.74
CA ALA A 443 -19.50 -3.48 -22.33
C ALA A 443 -20.81 -3.25 -21.56
N GLY A 444 -21.88 -2.90 -22.27
CA GLY A 444 -23.26 -2.90 -21.75
C GLY A 444 -23.56 -1.91 -20.62
N SER A 445 -22.61 -1.04 -20.26
CA SER A 445 -22.68 -0.13 -19.11
C SER A 445 -22.71 1.34 -19.54
N PHE A 446 -21.74 1.78 -20.36
CA PHE A 446 -21.73 3.11 -20.99
C PHE A 446 -20.66 3.20 -22.10
N SER A 447 -20.78 4.20 -22.98
CA SER A 447 -19.73 4.55 -23.96
C SER A 447 -18.59 5.30 -23.26
N TRP A 448 -17.43 4.66 -23.10
CA TRP A 448 -16.24 5.26 -22.51
C TRP A 448 -15.25 5.66 -23.60
N SER A 449 -14.78 6.91 -23.58
CA SER A 449 -13.82 7.40 -24.55
C SER A 449 -12.40 7.35 -24.01
N TRP A 450 -11.59 6.41 -24.50
CA TRP A 450 -10.19 6.26 -24.12
C TRP A 450 -9.40 7.57 -24.21
N GLU A 451 -9.60 8.35 -25.28
CA GLU A 451 -8.92 9.64 -25.49
C GLU A 451 -9.11 10.61 -24.32
N ARG A 452 -10.32 10.63 -23.73
CA ARG A 452 -10.76 11.55 -22.68
C ARG A 452 -10.27 11.18 -21.28
N SER A 453 -9.37 10.18 -21.18
CA SER A 453 -8.89 9.60 -19.93
C SER A 453 -7.44 9.99 -19.65
N LYS A 454 -7.15 10.54 -18.46
CA LYS A 454 -5.80 10.65 -17.87
C LYS A 454 -5.73 9.66 -16.71
N VAL A 455 -4.83 8.69 -16.80
CA VAL A 455 -4.74 7.53 -15.89
C VAL A 455 -3.66 7.79 -14.84
N THR A 456 -3.91 7.36 -13.61
CA THR A 456 -2.97 7.35 -12.48
C THR A 456 -3.32 6.16 -11.56
N SER A 457 -2.53 5.88 -10.53
CA SER A 457 -2.75 4.73 -9.63
C SER A 457 -2.31 5.04 -8.20
N GLY A 458 -2.89 4.32 -7.24
CA GLY A 458 -2.59 4.48 -5.83
C GLY A 458 -3.54 3.64 -4.98
N ASP A 459 -3.20 3.43 -3.72
CA ASP A 459 -4.00 2.67 -2.76
C ASP A 459 -5.15 3.53 -2.22
N PHE A 460 -6.20 3.72 -3.03
CA PHE A 460 -7.18 4.77 -2.76
C PHE A 460 -8.18 4.39 -1.68
N ASP A 461 -8.52 3.12 -1.49
CA ASP A 461 -9.38 2.69 -0.38
C ASP A 461 -8.61 2.40 0.93
N GLY A 462 -7.34 2.03 0.84
CA GLY A 462 -6.46 1.68 1.95
C GLY A 462 -6.43 0.18 2.27
N ASP A 463 -6.80 -0.70 1.33
CA ASP A 463 -6.75 -2.17 1.53
C ASP A 463 -5.34 -2.79 1.38
N GLY A 464 -4.37 -2.00 0.91
CA GLY A 464 -2.98 -2.39 0.66
C GLY A 464 -2.65 -2.59 -0.83
N ARG A 465 -3.65 -2.68 -1.71
CA ARG A 465 -3.52 -2.87 -3.15
C ARG A 465 -3.51 -1.53 -3.89
N GLY A 466 -3.03 -1.54 -5.13
CA GLY A 466 -3.23 -0.45 -6.06
C GLY A 466 -4.66 -0.43 -6.60
N ASP A 467 -5.21 0.77 -6.72
CA ASP A 467 -6.38 1.09 -7.54
C ASP A 467 -5.94 1.84 -8.80
N VAL A 468 -6.86 1.94 -9.78
CA VAL A 468 -6.66 2.75 -10.99
C VAL A 468 -7.58 3.95 -10.96
N GLY A 469 -7.00 5.16 -11.01
CA GLY A 469 -7.69 6.44 -11.06
C GLY A 469 -7.73 6.97 -12.49
N VAL A 470 -8.87 7.53 -12.90
CA VAL A 470 -9.01 8.21 -14.18
C VAL A 470 -9.66 9.57 -14.02
N LEU A 471 -8.89 10.63 -14.27
CA LEU A 471 -9.45 11.96 -14.52
C LEU A 471 -10.01 11.96 -15.94
N TYR A 472 -11.33 12.12 -16.05
CA TYR A 472 -12.10 11.97 -17.28
C TYR A 472 -12.74 13.30 -17.71
N ASP A 473 -12.55 13.67 -18.97
CA ASP A 473 -13.29 14.77 -19.59
C ASP A 473 -14.76 14.37 -19.81
N ASN A 474 -15.69 15.05 -19.14
CA ASN A 474 -17.13 14.90 -19.38
C ASN A 474 -17.67 15.91 -20.42
N GLY A 475 -16.86 16.87 -20.87
CA GLY A 475 -17.17 17.82 -21.93
C GLY A 475 -17.64 19.16 -21.38
N GLN A 476 -18.56 19.82 -22.08
CA GLN A 476 -19.12 21.09 -21.65
C GLN A 476 -20.58 20.94 -21.20
N LEU A 477 -20.90 21.61 -20.09
CA LEU A 477 -22.27 21.84 -19.64
C LEU A 477 -22.96 22.86 -20.56
N SER A 478 -24.29 22.96 -20.46
CA SER A 478 -25.10 23.85 -21.30
C SER A 478 -24.85 25.35 -21.06
N ASP A 479 -24.19 25.70 -19.96
CA ASP A 479 -23.73 27.06 -19.63
C ASP A 479 -22.32 27.37 -20.17
N GLY A 480 -21.67 26.41 -20.83
CA GLY A 480 -20.31 26.51 -21.36
C GLY A 480 -19.21 26.14 -20.36
N ALA A 481 -19.54 25.74 -19.12
CA ALA A 481 -18.54 25.28 -18.16
C ALA A 481 -17.97 23.92 -18.58
N ASN A 482 -16.64 23.77 -18.52
CA ASN A 482 -15.98 22.49 -18.72
C ASN A 482 -16.23 21.60 -17.49
N ARG A 483 -16.59 20.33 -17.74
CA ARG A 483 -16.87 19.34 -16.70
C ARG A 483 -15.82 18.25 -16.73
N SER A 484 -15.13 18.08 -15.61
CA SER A 484 -14.24 16.94 -15.38
C SER A 484 -14.79 16.07 -14.25
N ALA A 485 -14.39 14.80 -14.19
CA ALA A 485 -14.70 13.91 -13.08
C ALA A 485 -13.53 12.97 -12.79
N LEU A 486 -13.38 12.57 -11.53
CA LEU A 486 -12.48 11.49 -11.15
C LEU A 486 -13.31 10.21 -11.00
N TRP A 487 -12.81 9.15 -11.63
CA TRP A 487 -13.34 7.80 -11.50
C TRP A 487 -12.26 6.90 -10.91
N THR A 488 -12.64 5.96 -10.04
CA THR A 488 -11.75 4.89 -9.57
C THR A 488 -12.26 3.54 -10.04
N PHE A 489 -11.32 2.68 -10.41
CA PHE A 489 -11.50 1.24 -10.49
C PHE A 489 -10.83 0.70 -9.23
N THR A 490 -11.63 0.28 -8.25
CA THR A 490 -11.11 -0.36 -7.03
C THR A 490 -10.71 -1.80 -7.33
N SER A 491 -9.54 -2.23 -6.87
CA SER A 491 -9.10 -3.62 -7.04
C SER A 491 -9.93 -4.59 -6.20
N THR A 492 -9.96 -5.85 -6.62
CA THR A 492 -10.52 -6.96 -5.85
C THR A 492 -9.48 -8.08 -5.64
N GLY A 493 -8.20 -7.81 -5.89
CA GLY A 493 -7.09 -8.79 -5.86
C GLY A 493 -7.12 -9.86 -6.96
N SER A 494 -8.15 -9.91 -7.78
CA SER A 494 -8.33 -10.89 -8.88
C SER A 494 -8.96 -10.27 -10.14
N GLY A 495 -9.09 -8.94 -10.13
CA GLY A 495 -9.88 -8.15 -11.06
C GLY A 495 -10.19 -6.79 -10.44
N PHE A 496 -11.09 -6.05 -11.07
CA PHE A 496 -11.49 -4.71 -10.62
C PHE A 496 -13.00 -4.58 -10.53
N GLY A 497 -13.47 -3.75 -9.59
CA GLY A 497 -14.83 -3.24 -9.59
C GLY A 497 -15.14 -2.44 -10.86
N GLY A 498 -16.43 -2.33 -11.19
CA GLY A 498 -16.86 -1.37 -12.22
C GLY A 498 -16.55 0.06 -11.76
N PRO A 499 -16.14 0.97 -12.66
CA PRO A 499 -15.62 2.26 -12.25
C PRO A 499 -16.68 3.12 -11.55
N VAL A 500 -16.31 3.67 -10.41
CA VAL A 500 -17.14 4.54 -9.57
C VAL A 500 -16.73 5.98 -9.78
N ARG A 501 -17.69 6.88 -10.04
CA ARG A 501 -17.41 8.33 -10.09
C ARG A 501 -17.33 8.86 -8.66
N VAL A 502 -16.10 9.02 -8.18
CA VAL A 502 -15.80 9.49 -6.82
C VAL A 502 -15.83 11.01 -6.69
N TRP A 503 -15.61 11.75 -7.78
CA TRP A 503 -15.72 13.22 -7.80
C TRP A 503 -16.20 13.74 -9.18
N ASP A 504 -16.86 14.90 -9.19
CA ASP A 504 -17.48 15.55 -10.37
C ASP A 504 -17.44 17.08 -10.21
N SER A 505 -17.01 17.83 -11.24
CA SER A 505 -16.94 19.30 -11.19
C SER A 505 -18.28 20.00 -11.45
N ALA A 506 -19.35 19.26 -11.75
CA ALA A 506 -20.66 19.84 -12.04
C ALA A 506 -21.20 20.70 -10.86
N GLY A 507 -21.55 21.95 -11.15
CA GLY A 507 -22.14 22.86 -10.17
C GLY A 507 -21.16 23.52 -9.19
N SER A 508 -19.85 23.28 -9.31
CA SER A 508 -18.81 23.95 -8.51
C SER A 508 -17.95 24.89 -9.35
N PHE A 509 -17.12 24.35 -10.25
CA PHE A 509 -16.18 25.12 -11.06
C PHE A 509 -15.99 24.52 -12.46
N SER A 510 -15.68 25.40 -13.42
CA SER A 510 -15.33 25.00 -14.79
C SER A 510 -13.89 24.47 -14.82
N TRP A 511 -13.73 23.15 -14.89
CA TRP A 511 -12.41 22.49 -14.91
C TRP A 511 -12.12 21.92 -16.29
N SER A 512 -11.12 22.48 -16.95
CA SER A 512 -10.67 21.97 -18.24
C SER A 512 -9.73 20.79 -18.05
N TRP A 513 -10.18 19.60 -18.45
CA TRP A 513 -9.37 18.39 -18.42
C TRP A 513 -8.04 18.56 -19.17
N GLU A 514 -8.03 19.26 -20.31
CA GLU A 514 -6.83 19.51 -21.11
C GLU A 514 -5.72 20.19 -20.30
N ARG A 515 -6.10 21.16 -19.47
CA ARG A 515 -5.23 22.00 -18.64
C ARG A 515 -4.65 21.31 -17.40
N SER A 516 -4.88 20.00 -17.26
CA SER A 516 -4.53 19.18 -16.09
C SER A 516 -3.38 18.22 -16.40
N LYS A 517 -2.36 18.17 -15.54
CA LYS A 517 -1.38 17.08 -15.44
C LYS A 517 -1.65 16.34 -14.13
N VAL A 518 -1.80 15.02 -14.18
CA VAL A 518 -2.26 14.19 -13.06
C VAL A 518 -1.12 13.34 -12.54
N THR A 519 -1.06 13.16 -11.22
CA THR A 519 -0.14 12.26 -10.53
C THR A 519 -0.80 11.79 -9.21
N SER A 520 -0.17 10.90 -8.44
CA SER A 520 -0.76 10.36 -7.21
C SER A 520 0.29 9.90 -6.20
N GLY A 521 -0.05 9.97 -4.93
CA GLY A 521 0.81 9.65 -3.78
C GLY A 521 0.08 9.95 -2.48
N ASP A 522 0.57 9.47 -1.34
CA ASP A 522 -0.03 9.73 -0.03
C ASP A 522 0.33 11.15 0.45
N PHE A 523 -0.43 12.15 0.01
CA PHE A 523 -0.05 13.54 0.22
C PHE A 523 -0.37 14.06 1.62
N ASP A 524 -1.36 13.49 2.34
CA ASP A 524 -1.68 13.92 3.70
C ASP A 524 -1.02 13.06 4.80
N GLY A 525 -0.58 11.84 4.47
CA GLY A 525 0.06 10.89 5.37
C GLY A 525 -0.93 9.97 6.09
N ASP A 526 -2.15 9.75 5.56
CA ASP A 526 -3.14 8.84 6.15
C ASP A 526 -2.94 7.36 5.79
N GLY A 527 -2.00 7.06 4.89
CA GLY A 527 -1.69 5.72 4.38
C GLY A 527 -2.35 5.40 3.03
N ARG A 528 -3.19 6.29 2.49
CA ARG A 528 -3.89 6.11 1.20
C ARG A 528 -3.28 6.96 0.09
N GLY A 529 -3.55 6.56 -1.15
CA GLY A 529 -3.26 7.41 -2.31
C GLY A 529 -4.22 8.60 -2.42
N ASP A 530 -3.65 9.77 -2.65
CA ASP A 530 -4.35 10.97 -3.10
C ASP A 530 -4.14 11.19 -4.60
N VAL A 531 -4.95 12.08 -5.20
CA VAL A 531 -4.79 12.50 -6.60
C VAL A 531 -4.33 13.95 -6.69
N GLY A 532 -3.17 14.17 -7.29
CA GLY A 532 -2.55 15.48 -7.49
C GLY A 532 -2.78 15.98 -8.91
N VAL A 533 -3.13 17.26 -9.05
CA VAL A 533 -3.35 17.90 -10.35
C VAL A 533 -2.60 19.22 -10.44
N LEU A 534 -1.54 19.25 -11.25
CA LEU A 534 -0.91 20.50 -11.69
C LEU A 534 -1.77 21.09 -12.82
N TYR A 535 -2.38 22.23 -12.55
CA TYR A 535 -3.39 22.86 -13.41
C TYR A 535 -2.90 24.19 -13.97
N ASP A 536 -3.06 24.39 -15.28
CA ASP A 536 -2.90 25.70 -15.93
C ASP A 536 -4.05 26.64 -15.54
N ASN A 537 -3.75 27.72 -14.83
CA ASN A 537 -4.69 28.82 -14.56
C ASN A 537 -4.65 29.91 -15.63
N GLY A 538 -3.69 29.85 -16.57
CA GLY A 538 -3.60 30.73 -17.75
C GLY A 538 -2.68 31.91 -17.51
N GLN A 539 -2.81 32.94 -18.34
CA GLN A 539 -1.93 34.11 -18.29
C GLN A 539 -2.62 35.31 -17.65
N LEU A 540 -1.93 35.99 -16.74
CA LEU A 540 -2.34 37.29 -16.22
C LEU A 540 -2.19 38.39 -17.28
N SER A 541 -2.81 39.54 -17.01
CA SER A 541 -2.75 40.73 -17.89
C SER A 541 -1.36 41.35 -18.03
N ASP A 542 -0.42 41.02 -17.14
CA ASP A 542 0.99 41.43 -17.20
C ASP A 542 1.88 40.47 -18.02
N GLY A 543 1.31 39.36 -18.51
CA GLY A 543 2.04 38.32 -19.24
C GLY A 543 2.53 37.15 -18.39
N ALA A 544 2.35 37.15 -17.07
CA ALA A 544 2.78 36.05 -16.22
C ALA A 544 1.87 34.82 -16.36
N ASN A 545 2.46 33.65 -16.60
CA ASN A 545 1.77 32.37 -16.56
C ASN A 545 1.45 31.99 -15.11
N ARG A 546 0.27 31.40 -14.90
CA ARG A 546 -0.21 30.95 -13.60
C ARG A 546 -0.46 29.46 -13.64
N SER A 547 0.18 28.76 -12.72
CA SER A 547 -0.06 27.34 -12.45
C SER A 547 -0.43 27.16 -10.99
N ALA A 548 -1.21 26.13 -10.69
CA ALA A 548 -1.55 25.75 -9.32
C ALA A 548 -1.51 24.24 -9.16
N LEU A 549 -1.12 23.77 -7.98
CA LEU A 549 -1.26 22.38 -7.58
C LEU A 549 -2.54 22.25 -6.76
N TRP A 550 -3.32 21.24 -7.10
CA TRP A 550 -4.52 20.85 -6.38
C TRP A 550 -4.41 19.39 -5.95
N THR A 551 -4.91 19.05 -4.76
CA THR A 551 -5.08 17.67 -4.32
C THR A 551 -6.56 17.34 -4.18
N LEU A 552 -6.92 16.11 -4.55
CA LEU A 552 -8.15 15.46 -4.13
C LEU A 552 -7.72 14.40 -3.12
N THR A 553 -8.03 14.62 -1.85
CA THR A 553 -7.68 13.69 -0.78
C THR A 553 -8.66 12.53 -0.72
N SER A 554 -8.19 11.31 -0.55
CA SER A 554 -9.07 10.14 -0.43
C SER A 554 -9.85 10.15 0.88
N THR A 555 -11.00 9.48 0.89
CA THR A 555 -11.77 9.19 2.12
C THR A 555 -11.96 7.69 2.32
N GLY A 556 -11.17 6.85 1.63
CA GLY A 556 -11.28 5.39 1.62
C GLY A 556 -12.52 4.82 0.90
N SER A 557 -13.46 5.67 0.50
CA SER A 557 -14.73 5.28 -0.15
C SER A 557 -15.19 6.29 -1.22
N GLY A 558 -14.34 7.27 -1.50
CA GLY A 558 -14.62 8.47 -2.28
C GLY A 558 -13.46 9.45 -2.14
N PHE A 559 -13.64 10.67 -2.63
CA PHE A 559 -12.63 11.71 -2.58
C PHE A 559 -13.23 13.03 -2.09
N GLY A 560 -12.43 13.81 -1.36
CA GLY A 560 -12.70 15.22 -1.09
C GLY A 560 -12.77 16.03 -2.39
N GLY A 561 -13.52 17.13 -2.36
CA GLY A 561 -13.47 18.11 -3.45
C GLY A 561 -12.07 18.75 -3.53
N PRO A 562 -11.52 19.03 -4.73
CA PRO A 562 -10.13 19.43 -4.86
C PRO A 562 -9.80 20.72 -4.11
N VAL A 563 -8.71 20.67 -3.34
CA VAL A 563 -8.16 21.76 -2.56
C VAL A 563 -6.95 22.32 -3.29
N ARG A 564 -6.87 23.64 -3.47
CA ARG A 564 -5.68 24.28 -4.04
C ARG A 564 -4.61 24.41 -2.96
N VAL A 565 -3.63 23.52 -3.00
CA VAL A 565 -2.52 23.45 -2.03
C VAL A 565 -1.36 24.38 -2.38
N TRP A 566 -1.19 24.73 -3.66
CA TRP A 566 -0.19 25.73 -4.09
C TRP A 566 -0.68 26.55 -5.30
N ASP A 567 -0.20 27.79 -5.43
CA ASP A 567 -0.47 28.69 -6.56
C ASP A 567 0.78 29.55 -6.84
N SER A 568 1.16 29.74 -8.11
CA SER A 568 2.30 30.56 -8.53
C SER A 568 2.05 32.09 -8.40
N ALA A 569 1.17 32.50 -7.49
CA ALA A 569 0.72 33.87 -7.31
C ALA A 569 1.81 34.77 -6.72
N GLY A 570 2.20 35.82 -7.44
CA GLY A 570 3.10 36.86 -6.93
C GLY A 570 4.55 36.40 -6.64
N SER A 571 4.87 35.14 -6.89
CA SER A 571 6.19 34.55 -6.70
C SER A 571 6.99 34.56 -8.01
N PHE A 572 6.50 33.88 -9.06
CA PHE A 572 7.08 33.91 -10.40
C PHE A 572 6.14 33.33 -11.48
N SER A 573 6.45 33.61 -12.75
CA SER A 573 5.72 33.09 -13.92
C SER A 573 6.05 31.61 -14.16
N TRP A 574 5.14 30.71 -13.77
CA TRP A 574 5.29 29.26 -14.00
C TRP A 574 4.43 28.82 -15.20
N SER A 575 5.09 28.38 -16.28
CA SER A 575 4.41 27.90 -17.48
C SER A 575 4.07 26.42 -17.35
N TRP A 576 2.79 26.08 -17.26
CA TRP A 576 2.32 24.69 -17.20
C TRP A 576 2.81 23.86 -18.39
N GLU A 577 2.88 24.41 -19.61
CA GLU A 577 3.35 23.69 -20.80
C GLU A 577 4.78 23.15 -20.65
N ARG A 578 5.62 23.86 -19.88
CA ARG A 578 7.05 23.61 -19.71
C ARG A 578 7.37 22.64 -18.57
N SER A 579 6.36 22.01 -17.97
CA SER A 579 6.53 21.04 -16.88
C SER A 579 6.27 19.59 -17.30
N LYS A 580 6.98 18.66 -16.67
CA LYS A 580 6.61 17.24 -16.56
C LYS A 580 6.51 16.93 -15.07
N VAL A 581 5.47 16.20 -14.66
CA VAL A 581 5.10 16.00 -13.25
C VAL A 581 5.27 14.53 -12.91
N THR A 582 5.77 14.26 -11.71
CA THR A 582 5.78 12.97 -11.03
C THR A 582 5.53 13.21 -9.53
N SER A 583 5.43 12.14 -8.74
CA SER A 583 5.31 12.20 -7.29
C SER A 583 6.01 11.01 -6.63
N GLY A 584 6.32 11.18 -5.35
CA GLY A 584 7.05 10.22 -4.53
C GLY A 584 7.48 10.89 -3.24
N ASP A 585 7.72 10.13 -2.18
CA ASP A 585 8.30 10.64 -0.93
C ASP A 585 9.78 10.98 -1.17
N PHE A 586 10.09 12.24 -1.48
CA PHE A 586 11.44 12.65 -1.84
C PHE A 586 12.30 13.03 -0.64
N ASP A 587 11.72 13.50 0.47
CA ASP A 587 12.49 13.83 1.68
C ASP A 587 12.67 12.64 2.65
N GLY A 588 11.78 11.64 2.57
CA GLY A 588 11.75 10.44 3.39
C GLY A 588 10.89 10.62 4.65
N ASP A 589 9.91 11.52 4.64
CA ASP A 589 9.04 11.81 5.80
C ASP A 589 7.77 10.95 5.88
N GLY A 590 7.54 10.11 4.87
CA GLY A 590 6.38 9.22 4.76
C GLY A 590 5.25 9.76 3.90
N ARG A 591 5.34 11.00 3.40
CA ARG A 591 4.33 11.61 2.55
C ARG A 591 4.83 11.76 1.13
N GLY A 592 3.91 11.64 0.17
CA GLY A 592 4.17 11.98 -1.21
C GLY A 592 4.49 13.47 -1.37
N ASP A 593 5.54 13.75 -2.12
CA ASP A 593 5.84 15.07 -2.67
C ASP A 593 5.44 15.13 -4.14
N VAL A 594 5.45 16.34 -4.72
CA VAL A 594 5.26 16.54 -6.16
C VAL A 594 6.57 17.02 -6.81
N GLY A 595 7.08 16.22 -7.73
CA GLY A 595 8.29 16.47 -8.49
C GLY A 595 7.97 17.06 -9.85
N VAL A 596 8.70 18.10 -10.25
CA VAL A 596 8.46 18.80 -11.52
C VAL A 596 9.76 19.04 -12.27
N LEU A 597 9.98 18.28 -13.36
CA LEU A 597 11.04 18.56 -14.33
C LEU A 597 10.56 19.70 -15.24
N TYR A 598 11.24 20.84 -15.16
CA TYR A 598 10.88 22.08 -15.84
C TYR A 598 11.91 22.44 -16.91
N ASP A 599 11.41 22.86 -18.08
CA ASP A 599 12.23 23.47 -19.13
C ASP A 599 12.57 24.92 -18.76
N ASN A 600 13.85 25.21 -18.51
CA ASN A 600 14.34 26.56 -18.28
C ASN A 600 14.75 27.26 -19.59
N GLY A 601 14.77 26.56 -20.73
CA GLY A 601 15.07 27.08 -22.06
C GLY A 601 16.51 26.80 -22.48
N GLN A 602 17.16 27.78 -23.11
CA GLN A 602 18.56 27.68 -23.53
C GLN A 602 19.41 28.76 -22.87
N LEU A 603 20.64 28.38 -22.50
CA LEU A 603 21.69 29.27 -22.07
C LEU A 603 22.26 30.05 -23.27
N SER A 604 23.04 31.10 -23.01
CA SER A 604 23.63 31.96 -24.05
C SER A 604 24.65 31.27 -24.96
N ASP A 605 25.14 30.10 -24.57
CA ASP A 605 26.01 29.23 -25.37
C ASP A 605 25.23 28.20 -26.23
N GLY A 606 23.90 28.21 -26.14
CA GLY A 606 23.01 27.28 -26.83
C GLY A 606 22.76 25.96 -26.08
N ALA A 607 23.34 25.75 -24.89
CA ALA A 607 23.03 24.58 -24.08
C ALA A 607 21.58 24.62 -23.59
N ASN A 608 20.87 23.49 -23.69
CA ASN A 608 19.55 23.36 -23.08
C ASN A 608 19.70 23.32 -21.57
N ARG A 609 18.83 24.05 -20.86
CA ARG A 609 18.77 24.08 -19.40
C ARG A 609 17.44 23.52 -18.94
N SER A 610 17.51 22.51 -18.08
CA SER A 610 16.35 21.97 -17.37
C SER A 610 16.63 22.00 -15.87
N ALA A 611 15.57 22.01 -15.07
CA ALA A 611 15.69 21.98 -13.61
C ALA A 611 14.63 21.05 -13.01
N LEU A 612 14.99 20.32 -11.95
CA LEU A 612 14.05 19.56 -11.14
C LEU A 612 13.65 20.41 -9.94
N TRP A 613 12.35 20.45 -9.67
CA TRP A 613 11.76 21.15 -8.53
C TRP A 613 10.92 20.19 -7.72
N THR A 614 10.94 20.31 -6.40
CA THR A 614 9.98 19.62 -5.52
C THR A 614 9.03 20.63 -4.91
N LEU A 615 7.78 20.22 -4.73
CA LEU A 615 6.86 20.82 -3.77
C LEU A 615 6.70 19.76 -2.68
N THR A 616 7.29 20.02 -1.52
CA THR A 616 7.25 19.09 -0.38
C THR A 616 5.91 19.18 0.35
N SER A 617 5.33 18.05 0.73
CA SER A 617 4.08 18.04 1.48
C SER A 617 4.28 18.52 2.93
N THR A 618 3.21 19.06 3.52
CA THR A 618 3.12 19.36 4.95
C THR A 618 1.97 18.61 5.62
N GLY A 619 1.44 17.57 4.97
CA GLY A 619 0.27 16.78 5.39
C GLY A 619 -1.09 17.53 5.32
N SER A 620 -1.07 18.85 5.18
CA SER A 620 -2.26 19.71 5.14
C SER A 620 -2.21 20.75 4.00
N GLY A 621 -1.20 20.65 3.15
CA GLY A 621 -0.82 21.62 2.13
C GLY A 621 0.58 21.30 1.62
N PHE A 622 1.13 22.20 0.80
CA PHE A 622 2.44 22.02 0.17
C PHE A 622 3.33 23.24 0.37
N GLY A 623 4.63 23.00 0.51
CA GLY A 623 5.66 24.03 0.39
C GLY A 623 5.68 24.67 -1.00
N GLY A 624 6.24 25.88 -1.09
CA GLY A 624 6.52 26.49 -2.40
C GLY A 624 7.62 25.72 -3.15
N PRO A 625 7.60 25.69 -4.50
CA PRO A 625 8.59 24.94 -5.29
C PRO A 625 10.04 25.28 -4.93
N VAL A 626 10.79 24.28 -4.49
CA VAL A 626 12.24 24.35 -4.25
C VAL A 626 12.95 23.77 -5.47
N ARG A 627 13.94 24.49 -6.03
CA ARG A 627 14.78 23.93 -7.10
C ARG A 627 15.82 23.03 -6.47
N VAL A 628 15.68 21.73 -6.69
CA VAL A 628 16.53 20.68 -6.10
C VAL A 628 17.66 20.23 -7.04
N TRP A 629 17.52 20.47 -8.34
CA TRP A 629 18.60 20.31 -9.33
C TRP A 629 18.45 21.31 -10.49
N ASP A 630 19.56 21.67 -11.13
CA ASP A 630 19.62 22.61 -12.26
C ASP A 630 20.78 22.20 -13.19
N SER A 631 20.50 21.95 -14.46
CA SER A 631 21.52 21.50 -15.42
C SER A 631 22.53 22.60 -15.80
N ALA A 632 22.31 23.85 -15.37
CA ALA A 632 23.18 24.98 -15.71
C ALA A 632 24.59 24.82 -15.13
N GLY A 633 25.56 24.54 -16.01
CA GLY A 633 26.97 24.42 -15.66
C GLY A 633 27.46 22.99 -15.39
N SER A 634 26.55 22.01 -15.31
CA SER A 634 26.89 20.58 -15.26
C SER A 634 26.75 19.92 -16.62
N ILE A 635 25.53 19.89 -17.18
CA ILE A 635 25.20 19.18 -18.43
C ILE A 635 24.13 19.93 -19.26
N SER A 636 24.23 19.85 -20.59
CA SER A 636 23.16 20.33 -21.49
C SER A 636 22.01 19.32 -21.51
N TRP A 637 20.99 19.55 -20.68
CA TRP A 637 19.85 18.65 -20.52
C TRP A 637 18.61 19.18 -21.24
N SER A 638 18.00 18.33 -22.07
CA SER A 638 16.79 18.68 -22.81
C SER A 638 15.55 18.02 -22.20
N TRP A 639 14.73 18.82 -21.53
CA TRP A 639 13.39 18.46 -21.06
C TRP A 639 12.52 17.79 -22.14
N ALA A 640 12.61 18.25 -23.39
CA ALA A 640 11.85 17.71 -24.51
C ALA A 640 12.24 16.26 -24.88
N ARG A 641 13.37 15.77 -24.36
CA ARG A 641 13.97 14.44 -24.64
C ARG A 641 13.86 13.48 -23.45
N SER A 642 13.15 13.87 -22.39
CA SER A 642 13.05 13.16 -21.10
C SER A 642 11.63 12.64 -20.86
N GLU A 643 11.39 11.37 -20.53
CA GLU A 643 10.12 10.94 -19.89
C GLU A 643 10.44 10.63 -18.44
N LEU A 644 9.61 11.12 -17.52
CA LEU A 644 9.65 10.65 -16.15
C LEU A 644 9.03 9.24 -16.10
N THR A 645 9.55 8.39 -15.23
CA THR A 645 9.08 7.02 -15.00
C THR A 645 8.22 6.94 -13.75
#